data_AF-A0A7K4Z071-F1
#
_entry.id   AF-A0A7K4Z071-F1
#
_cell.length_a   1.000
_cell.length_b   1.000
_cell.length_c   1.000
_cell.angle_alpha   90.00
_cell.angle_beta   90.00
_cell.angle_gamma   90.00
#
_symmetry.space_group_name_H-M   'P 1'
#
loop_
_entity.id
_entity.type
_entity.pdbx_description
1 polymer ?
#
loop_
_entity_poly.entity_id
_entity_poly.type
_entity_poly.pdbx_seq_one_letter_code
_entity_poly.pdbx_strand_id
1 'polypeptide(L)'
;MPSLHWDRTLVGITCFVVTVVLWALCIWQLVLRFKTDTTESIVPPCFCLNGGICRDGACVCPEEWVGSLCEIVNFCEASTCTVSISESIIKNLTFDRIIVGKYGNSKQKCEPGTVNVNASMAIRMCSREGRNPALERPIILNCNENLDSLASQVETADSSNVSAIASNTQILTSMPDQLTTQNISVAANIAVQILKKPNVSEDSQASVAVMATVSQLLDANETEFNHNNVHITTSLTKTMEEFSLSGNISQPNIAIQSAPLKLSSSTILFSAQRDAALGYHQSTKLEIQENVPGLTGDLSTEVQILLNIINNNNGRVGFVLYQNDKFFQSRTYQSRGIFSKQIVSGNIDGGRTSGVEIAFSPKYNTSELQLRDHACVFWDYTVNDWSTAGCSKGRDQFLRCRCNHTTNFAVLMAFQMKYKYAKPLEYISYIGVGLSMAGLVVTILFQIFTRETRKSSVTWMLVSLCFSMLIFNIIFISGIENQNARNRSCDTTSYYQQHLPYDTASNTLLTSDMVDPPAASWCTAVAVLLHYFLLATFMWTALNSAQLYLLLLRAMKPLPGHFLLTMSVIGWGIPAAVVAVTLGATYREGKALNYRQEEFKSFEMASLYIKSCWLAALDQNQNFSVQKPMLWSFLLPVALILLFNIIIFIKICVSVIWRKNKNLTRNKKDSFMKKMIGTVSIVVVLGITWTIGYLMLINHEETSLIFSYLFCTLNATQGLQICILYTFRSPIFKKKVSEVFAVFWVPEVPLYLHSKTYHVSKSQPAKHSQETFRSTQTLSENISLSTFSNWS
;
A
#
# COMPACT_ATOMS: atom_id res chain seq x y z
N MET A 1 24.13 65.96 8.19
CA MET A 1 23.92 64.64 7.54
C MET A 1 22.53 64.64 6.92
N PRO A 2 22.37 64.43 5.60
CA PRO A 2 21.05 64.24 4.99
C PRO A 2 20.52 62.84 5.37
N SER A 3 19.22 62.74 5.66
CA SER A 3 18.57 61.46 5.97
C SER A 3 18.37 60.63 4.70
N LEU A 4 18.86 59.39 4.71
CA LEU A 4 18.82 58.49 3.55
C LEU A 4 17.40 57.90 3.37
N HIS A 5 16.46 58.72 2.91
CA HIS A 5 15.09 58.30 2.63
C HIS A 5 15.05 57.43 1.37
N TRP A 6 15.32 56.14 1.51
CA TRP A 6 15.10 55.16 0.45
C TRP A 6 13.66 55.26 -0.07
N ASP A 7 13.50 55.27 -1.40
CA ASP A 7 12.18 55.15 -2.00
C ASP A 7 11.63 53.74 -1.72
N ARG A 8 10.36 53.67 -1.30
CA ARG A 8 9.60 52.44 -1.12
C ARG A 8 9.57 51.59 -2.39
N THR A 9 9.65 52.21 -3.58
CA THR A 9 9.77 51.49 -4.85
C THR A 9 11.10 50.74 -4.95
N LEU A 10 12.22 51.40 -4.63
CA LEU A 10 13.56 50.88 -4.77
C LEU A 10 13.82 49.72 -3.79
N VAL A 11 13.39 49.84 -2.53
CA VAL A 11 13.44 48.76 -1.53
C VAL A 11 12.59 47.55 -1.97
N GLY A 12 11.44 47.80 -2.60
CA GLY A 12 10.61 46.75 -3.17
C GLY A 12 11.29 46.01 -4.32
N ILE A 13 12.04 46.72 -5.16
CA ILE A 13 12.78 46.14 -6.30
C ILE A 13 13.99 45.34 -5.82
N THR A 14 14.79 45.81 -4.85
CA THR A 14 15.87 44.98 -4.28
C THR A 14 15.34 43.74 -3.59
N CYS A 15 14.26 43.84 -2.80
CA CYS A 15 13.62 42.67 -2.18
C CYS A 15 13.11 41.65 -3.22
N PHE A 16 12.54 42.14 -4.33
CA PHE A 16 12.10 41.31 -5.45
C PHE A 16 13.26 40.58 -6.14
N VAL A 17 14.34 41.30 -6.50
CA VAL A 17 15.50 40.70 -7.18
C VAL A 17 16.22 39.71 -6.25
N VAL A 18 16.42 40.06 -4.98
CA VAL A 18 17.06 39.18 -4.00
C VAL A 18 16.25 37.90 -3.76
N THR A 19 14.91 37.99 -3.63
CA THR A 19 14.10 36.77 -3.45
C THR A 19 14.11 35.87 -4.69
N VAL A 20 14.03 36.42 -5.91
CA VAL A 20 14.14 35.63 -7.15
C VAL A 20 15.53 34.96 -7.29
N VAL A 21 16.61 35.67 -7.00
CA VAL A 21 17.99 35.11 -7.07
C VAL A 21 18.22 34.03 -6.02
N LEU A 22 17.81 34.23 -4.77
CA LEU A 22 17.94 33.22 -3.71
C LEU A 22 17.15 31.95 -4.04
N TRP A 23 15.94 32.07 -4.58
CA TRP A 23 15.15 30.92 -5.00
C TRP A 23 15.77 30.18 -6.19
N ALA A 24 16.29 30.90 -7.19
CA ALA A 24 16.98 30.29 -8.32
C ALA A 24 18.24 29.50 -7.89
N LEU A 25 19.04 30.07 -6.98
CA LEU A 25 20.23 29.42 -6.42
C LEU A 25 19.86 28.17 -5.59
N CYS A 26 18.80 28.24 -4.79
CA CYS A 26 18.33 27.11 -4.00
C CYS A 26 17.86 25.95 -4.89
N ILE A 27 17.04 26.23 -5.90
CA ILE A 27 16.58 25.23 -6.89
C ILE A 27 17.78 24.62 -7.64
N TRP A 28 18.76 25.43 -8.03
CA TRP A 28 19.98 24.96 -8.71
C TRP A 28 20.83 24.03 -7.83
N GLN A 29 21.00 24.36 -6.54
CA GLN A 29 21.69 23.49 -5.58
C GLN A 29 20.95 22.17 -5.35
N LEU A 30 19.61 22.18 -5.26
CA LEU A 30 18.79 20.97 -5.21
C LEU A 30 19.01 20.08 -6.44
N VAL A 31 18.92 20.64 -7.65
CA VAL A 31 19.09 19.89 -8.91
C VAL A 31 20.49 19.27 -9.02
N LEU A 32 21.55 19.96 -8.59
CA LEU A 32 22.90 19.41 -8.60
C LEU A 32 23.09 18.26 -7.60
N ARG A 33 22.48 18.35 -6.41
CA ARG A 33 22.67 17.36 -5.33
C ARG A 33 22.04 15.99 -5.58
N PHE A 34 21.14 15.87 -6.57
CA PHE A 34 20.43 14.63 -6.90
C PHE A 34 20.95 13.91 -8.15
N LYS A 35 21.95 14.45 -8.87
CA LYS A 35 22.46 13.86 -10.12
C LYS A 35 23.46 12.70 -9.90
N THR A 36 23.75 12.32 -8.66
CA THR A 36 24.79 11.33 -8.32
C THR A 36 24.29 9.90 -8.12
N ASP A 37 23.00 9.67 -7.85
CA ASP A 37 22.48 8.35 -7.43
C ASP A 37 21.61 7.65 -8.50
N THR A 38 22.21 7.35 -9.66
CA THR A 38 21.57 6.54 -10.72
C THR A 38 22.51 5.51 -11.36
N THR A 39 22.84 4.44 -10.63
CA THR A 39 23.45 3.22 -11.19
C THR A 39 22.87 1.99 -10.49
N GLU A 40 21.66 1.58 -10.87
CA GLU A 40 21.04 0.33 -10.39
C GLU A 40 21.37 -0.83 -11.33
N SER A 41 21.66 -2.01 -10.77
CA SER A 41 22.12 -3.17 -11.52
C SER A 41 20.96 -3.99 -12.09
N ILE A 42 21.10 -4.41 -13.35
CA ILE A 42 20.08 -5.22 -14.05
C ILE A 42 20.30 -6.69 -13.70
N VAL A 43 19.37 -7.26 -12.92
CA VAL A 43 19.33 -8.70 -12.64
C VAL A 43 18.72 -9.43 -13.84
N PRO A 44 19.30 -10.54 -14.32
CA PRO A 44 18.77 -11.29 -15.46
C PRO A 44 17.43 -12.00 -15.13
N PRO A 45 16.56 -12.24 -16.13
CA PRO A 45 15.28 -12.91 -15.92
C PRO A 45 15.46 -14.41 -15.65
N CYS A 46 14.66 -14.96 -14.72
CA CYS A 46 14.52 -16.42 -14.55
C CYS A 46 13.36 -16.96 -15.41
N PHE A 47 13.50 -18.20 -15.88
CA PHE A 47 12.61 -18.85 -16.83
C PHE A 47 11.71 -19.88 -16.12
N CYS A 48 10.39 -19.74 -16.26
CA CYS A 48 9.39 -20.58 -15.60
C CYS A 48 8.42 -21.16 -16.63
N LEU A 49 8.01 -22.42 -16.42
CA LEU A 49 7.05 -23.14 -17.26
C LEU A 49 5.62 -23.00 -16.72
N ASN A 50 4.63 -23.45 -17.51
CA ASN A 50 3.25 -23.68 -17.10
C ASN A 50 2.57 -22.51 -16.33
N GLY A 51 2.89 -21.27 -16.71
CA GLY A 51 2.32 -20.06 -16.10
C GLY A 51 3.00 -19.60 -14.79
N GLY A 52 4.11 -20.22 -14.39
CA GLY A 52 4.89 -19.80 -13.23
C GLY A 52 5.48 -18.39 -13.37
N ILE A 53 5.54 -17.65 -12.26
CA ILE A 53 6.01 -16.25 -12.22
C ILE A 53 7.41 -16.19 -11.58
N CYS A 54 8.36 -15.57 -12.28
CA CYS A 54 9.69 -15.30 -11.74
C CYS A 54 9.64 -14.24 -10.62
N ARG A 55 10.09 -14.58 -9.41
CA ARG A 55 10.19 -13.66 -8.26
C ARG A 55 11.54 -13.89 -7.55
N ASP A 56 12.35 -12.83 -7.49
CA ASP A 56 13.69 -12.80 -6.86
C ASP A 56 14.62 -13.98 -7.24
N GLY A 57 14.51 -14.47 -8.50
CA GLY A 57 15.35 -15.53 -9.08
C GLY A 57 14.78 -16.95 -8.99
N ALA A 58 13.62 -17.15 -8.35
CA ALA A 58 12.92 -18.42 -8.27
C ALA A 58 11.54 -18.36 -8.96
N CYS A 59 11.00 -19.52 -9.35
CA CYS A 59 9.67 -19.64 -9.94
C CYS A 59 8.60 -19.85 -8.86
N VAL A 60 7.50 -19.11 -8.96
CA VAL A 60 6.27 -19.28 -8.16
C VAL A 60 5.22 -19.93 -9.04
N CYS A 61 4.76 -21.13 -8.69
CA CYS A 61 3.89 -21.95 -9.54
C CYS A 61 2.40 -21.84 -9.17
N PRO A 62 1.48 -21.96 -10.15
CA PRO A 62 0.05 -22.15 -9.87
C PRO A 62 -0.23 -23.56 -9.30
N GLU A 63 -1.32 -23.76 -8.54
CA GLU A 63 -1.58 -25.01 -7.79
C GLU A 63 -1.51 -26.33 -8.61
N GLU A 64 -1.82 -26.27 -9.91
CA GLU A 64 -1.74 -27.41 -10.83
C GLU A 64 -0.31 -27.89 -11.12
N TRP A 65 0.73 -27.10 -10.77
CA TRP A 65 2.12 -27.34 -11.16
C TRP A 65 3.10 -27.11 -10.02
N VAL A 66 4.11 -27.98 -9.90
CA VAL A 66 5.11 -27.99 -8.84
C VAL A 66 6.51 -28.20 -9.40
N GLY A 67 7.55 -28.09 -8.58
CA GLY A 67 8.95 -28.23 -8.99
C GLY A 67 9.72 -26.91 -9.02
N SER A 68 10.95 -26.95 -9.53
CA SER A 68 11.89 -25.82 -9.49
C SER A 68 11.63 -24.75 -10.57
N LEU A 69 10.98 -25.16 -11.66
CA LEU A 69 10.63 -24.39 -12.85
C LEU A 69 9.13 -24.52 -13.18
N CYS A 70 8.32 -25.09 -12.27
CA CYS A 70 6.91 -25.46 -12.47
C CYS A 70 6.70 -26.60 -13.51
N GLU A 71 7.62 -27.56 -13.52
CA GLU A 71 7.79 -28.63 -14.50
C GLU A 71 7.03 -29.94 -14.19
N ILE A 72 6.49 -30.08 -12.97
CA ILE A 72 5.89 -31.33 -12.47
C ILE A 72 4.37 -31.16 -12.32
N VAL A 73 3.61 -32.13 -12.81
CA VAL A 73 2.12 -32.15 -12.70
C VAL A 73 1.69 -32.37 -11.25
N ASN A 74 0.79 -31.51 -10.75
CA ASN A 74 0.28 -31.53 -9.38
C ASN A 74 -1.22 -31.82 -9.26
N PHE A 75 -1.82 -32.41 -10.31
CA PHE A 75 -3.22 -32.84 -10.31
C PHE A 75 -3.37 -34.24 -10.91
N CYS A 76 -4.41 -34.93 -10.48
CA CYS A 76 -4.98 -36.07 -11.17
C CYS A 76 -6.00 -35.58 -12.20
N GLU A 77 -6.01 -36.20 -13.38
CA GLU A 77 -6.92 -35.82 -14.47
C GLU A 77 -8.39 -36.12 -14.18
N ALA A 78 -9.27 -35.38 -14.87
CA ALA A 78 -10.71 -35.60 -14.82
C ALA A 78 -11.07 -37.00 -15.34
N SER A 79 -12.03 -37.67 -14.70
CA SER A 79 -12.32 -39.08 -15.00
C SER A 79 -13.74 -39.50 -14.58
N THR A 80 -14.23 -40.61 -15.14
CA THR A 80 -15.47 -41.26 -14.68
C THR A 80 -15.17 -42.68 -14.21
N CYS A 81 -15.78 -43.08 -13.09
CA CYS A 81 -15.68 -44.41 -12.48
C CYS A 81 -17.07 -45.03 -12.34
N THR A 82 -17.21 -46.33 -12.66
CA THR A 82 -18.47 -47.08 -12.57
C THR A 82 -18.51 -47.85 -11.25
N VAL A 83 -19.53 -47.63 -10.42
CA VAL A 83 -19.61 -48.21 -9.07
C VAL A 83 -20.98 -48.83 -8.81
N SER A 84 -20.98 -50.05 -8.27
CA SER A 84 -22.18 -50.74 -7.76
C SER A 84 -22.52 -50.23 -6.36
N ILE A 85 -23.67 -49.58 -6.21
CA ILE A 85 -24.20 -49.09 -4.92
C ILE A 85 -25.06 -50.17 -4.24
N SER A 86 -25.61 -51.09 -5.03
CA SER A 86 -26.26 -52.33 -4.58
C SER A 86 -26.10 -53.41 -5.66
N GLU A 87 -26.57 -54.64 -5.39
CA GLU A 87 -26.51 -55.77 -6.33
C GLU A 87 -27.20 -55.50 -7.69
N SER A 88 -28.06 -54.48 -7.77
CA SER A 88 -28.83 -54.13 -8.98
C SER A 88 -28.64 -52.69 -9.48
N ILE A 89 -27.86 -51.85 -8.79
CA ILE A 89 -27.71 -50.42 -9.13
C ILE A 89 -26.23 -50.08 -9.39
N ILE A 90 -25.89 -49.94 -10.66
CA ILE A 90 -24.61 -49.39 -11.13
C ILE A 90 -24.82 -47.90 -11.43
N LYS A 91 -23.97 -47.02 -10.87
CA LYS A 91 -23.91 -45.60 -11.22
C LYS A 91 -22.53 -45.20 -11.73
N ASN A 92 -22.52 -44.26 -12.67
CA ASN A 92 -21.29 -43.65 -13.19
C ASN A 92 -21.04 -42.35 -12.43
N LEU A 93 -19.91 -42.28 -11.71
CA LEU A 93 -19.47 -41.14 -10.92
C LEU A 93 -18.38 -40.39 -11.66
N THR A 94 -18.58 -39.09 -11.88
CA THR A 94 -17.70 -38.21 -12.67
C THR A 94 -17.06 -37.19 -11.77
N PHE A 95 -15.73 -37.07 -11.85
CA PHE A 95 -14.91 -36.15 -11.10
C PHE A 95 -14.14 -35.25 -12.08
N ASP A 96 -14.04 -33.95 -11.76
CA ASP A 96 -13.12 -33.03 -12.43
C ASP A 96 -11.66 -33.31 -12.02
N ARG A 97 -10.73 -32.45 -12.45
CA ARG A 97 -9.34 -32.49 -11.99
C ARG A 97 -9.27 -32.32 -10.46
N ILE A 98 -8.35 -33.05 -9.83
CA ILE A 98 -8.18 -33.05 -8.38
C ILE A 98 -6.70 -32.77 -8.08
N ILE A 99 -6.41 -31.69 -7.36
CA ILE A 99 -5.04 -31.35 -6.91
C ILE A 99 -4.53 -32.45 -5.95
N VAL A 100 -3.25 -32.80 -6.03
CA VAL A 100 -2.61 -33.76 -5.10
C VAL A 100 -2.82 -33.31 -3.66
N GLY A 101 -3.26 -34.25 -2.81
CA GLY A 101 -3.59 -34.03 -1.40
C GLY A 101 -4.99 -33.49 -1.14
N LYS A 102 -5.73 -33.03 -2.17
CA LYS A 102 -7.11 -32.58 -2.03
C LYS A 102 -8.10 -33.69 -2.39
N TYR A 103 -9.31 -33.61 -1.85
CA TYR A 103 -10.45 -34.47 -2.22
C TYR A 103 -11.26 -33.82 -3.33
N GLY A 104 -11.58 -34.57 -4.38
CA GLY A 104 -12.50 -34.16 -5.44
C GLY A 104 -13.90 -34.73 -5.22
N ASN A 105 -14.91 -33.89 -5.41
CA ASN A 105 -16.32 -34.24 -5.28
C ASN A 105 -16.92 -34.78 -6.60
N SER A 106 -17.87 -35.71 -6.52
CA SER A 106 -18.60 -36.20 -7.69
C SER A 106 -19.63 -35.17 -8.18
N LYS A 107 -19.80 -35.04 -9.51
CA LYS A 107 -20.87 -34.21 -10.12
C LYS A 107 -22.28 -34.72 -9.83
N GLN A 108 -22.41 -36.02 -9.62
CA GLN A 108 -23.64 -36.71 -9.25
C GLN A 108 -24.01 -36.35 -7.80
N LYS A 109 -25.29 -36.03 -7.58
CA LYS A 109 -25.83 -35.55 -6.30
C LYS A 109 -26.89 -36.49 -5.75
N CYS A 110 -27.05 -36.50 -4.42
CA CYS A 110 -28.09 -37.25 -3.71
C CYS A 110 -29.51 -36.88 -4.18
N GLU A 111 -30.39 -37.88 -4.25
CA GLU A 111 -31.67 -37.79 -4.95
C GLU A 111 -32.76 -37.03 -4.15
N PRO A 112 -33.72 -36.37 -4.84
CA PRO A 112 -34.86 -35.71 -4.20
C PRO A 112 -35.65 -36.66 -3.28
N GLY A 113 -35.67 -36.34 -1.98
CA GLY A 113 -36.30 -37.17 -0.94
C GLY A 113 -35.32 -37.80 0.05
N THR A 114 -34.01 -37.72 -0.20
CA THR A 114 -32.96 -38.08 0.77
C THR A 114 -32.66 -36.93 1.75
N VAL A 115 -32.01 -37.20 2.88
CA VAL A 115 -31.70 -36.15 3.89
C VAL A 115 -30.66 -35.18 3.34
N ASN A 116 -29.65 -35.68 2.64
CA ASN A 116 -28.57 -34.89 2.05
C ASN A 116 -28.87 -34.42 0.62
N VAL A 117 -30.11 -34.01 0.32
CA VAL A 117 -30.50 -33.51 -1.02
C VAL A 117 -29.51 -32.45 -1.54
N ASN A 118 -29.11 -32.60 -2.80
CA ASN A 118 -28.09 -31.80 -3.48
C ASN A 118 -26.63 -31.93 -2.99
N ALA A 119 -26.31 -32.72 -1.95
CA ALA A 119 -24.92 -33.07 -1.62
C ALA A 119 -24.32 -34.01 -2.69
N SER A 120 -23.00 -33.99 -2.86
CA SER A 120 -22.28 -34.90 -3.78
C SER A 120 -22.34 -36.35 -3.29
N MET A 121 -22.59 -37.29 -4.21
CA MET A 121 -22.75 -38.71 -3.87
C MET A 121 -21.45 -39.42 -3.46
N ALA A 122 -20.29 -38.92 -3.87
CA ALA A 122 -19.01 -39.53 -3.56
C ALA A 122 -17.85 -38.53 -3.58
N ILE A 123 -16.77 -38.87 -2.88
CA ILE A 123 -15.48 -38.17 -2.93
C ILE A 123 -14.37 -39.12 -3.36
N ARG A 124 -13.24 -38.55 -3.77
CA ARG A 124 -12.04 -39.31 -4.12
C ARG A 124 -10.78 -38.47 -3.91
N MET A 125 -9.75 -39.03 -3.29
CA MET A 125 -8.46 -38.34 -3.15
C MET A 125 -7.62 -38.48 -4.43
N CYS A 126 -6.82 -37.45 -4.71
CA CYS A 126 -5.63 -37.57 -5.55
C CYS A 126 -4.41 -37.68 -4.63
N SER A 127 -3.79 -38.84 -4.56
CA SER A 127 -2.54 -39.04 -3.81
C SER A 127 -1.35 -39.11 -4.77
N ARG A 128 -0.12 -39.02 -4.25
CA ARG A 128 1.12 -39.11 -5.05
C ARG A 128 2.03 -40.18 -4.44
N GLU A 129 2.20 -41.29 -5.14
CA GLU A 129 3.15 -42.34 -4.78
C GLU A 129 4.33 -42.28 -5.76
N GLY A 130 5.46 -41.74 -5.30
CA GLY A 130 6.60 -41.41 -6.16
C GLY A 130 6.36 -40.15 -7.01
N ARG A 131 6.59 -40.21 -8.32
CA ARG A 131 6.50 -39.03 -9.21
C ARG A 131 5.12 -38.77 -9.81
N ASN A 132 4.29 -39.80 -9.95
CA ASN A 132 3.02 -39.69 -10.68
C ASN A 132 1.85 -39.53 -9.70
N PRO A 133 0.92 -38.59 -9.94
CA PRO A 133 -0.31 -38.50 -9.17
C PRO A 133 -1.26 -39.65 -9.55
N ALA A 134 -1.93 -40.23 -8.55
CA ALA A 134 -2.80 -41.40 -8.66
C ALA A 134 -4.17 -41.15 -8.00
N LEU A 135 -5.20 -41.79 -8.55
CA LEU A 135 -6.58 -41.64 -8.11
C LEU A 135 -7.00 -42.84 -7.28
N GLU A 136 -7.44 -42.58 -6.05
CA GLU A 136 -7.87 -43.63 -5.14
C GLU A 136 -9.27 -44.17 -5.48
N ARG A 137 -9.73 -45.20 -4.76
CA ARG A 137 -11.11 -45.69 -4.93
C ARG A 137 -12.09 -44.64 -4.39
N PRO A 138 -13.22 -44.37 -5.09
CA PRO A 138 -14.20 -43.40 -4.62
C PRO A 138 -14.90 -43.89 -3.34
N ILE A 139 -15.07 -43.00 -2.37
CA ILE A 139 -15.82 -43.25 -1.14
C ILE A 139 -17.24 -42.71 -1.34
N ILE A 140 -18.26 -43.54 -1.11
CA ILE A 140 -19.67 -43.24 -1.39
C ILE A 140 -20.38 -42.73 -0.13
N LEU A 141 -21.15 -41.65 -0.26
CA LEU A 141 -21.96 -41.10 0.83
C LEU A 141 -23.26 -41.90 1.01
N ASN A 142 -23.60 -42.23 2.26
CA ASN A 142 -24.98 -42.58 2.60
C ASN A 142 -25.87 -41.32 2.57
N CYS A 143 -26.58 -41.10 1.47
CA CYS A 143 -27.45 -39.92 1.29
C CYS A 143 -28.55 -39.75 2.36
N ASN A 144 -28.84 -40.80 3.14
CA ASN A 144 -29.86 -40.79 4.19
C ASN A 144 -29.34 -40.35 5.57
N GLU A 145 -28.04 -40.14 5.75
CA GLU A 145 -27.42 -39.80 7.04
C GLU A 145 -26.76 -38.41 7.01
N ASN A 146 -27.23 -37.49 7.85
CA ASN A 146 -26.57 -36.20 8.07
C ASN A 146 -25.65 -36.23 9.31
N LEU A 147 -24.85 -35.18 9.50
CA LEU A 147 -23.93 -35.07 10.64
C LEU A 147 -24.63 -35.24 12.00
N ASP A 148 -25.83 -34.69 12.19
CA ASP A 148 -26.57 -34.82 13.46
C ASP A 148 -26.99 -36.28 13.74
N SER A 149 -27.37 -37.04 12.69
CA SER A 149 -27.66 -38.47 12.82
C SER A 149 -26.41 -39.31 13.12
N LEU A 150 -25.27 -38.97 12.53
CA LEU A 150 -23.98 -39.64 12.78
C LEU A 150 -23.48 -39.37 14.20
N ALA A 151 -23.68 -38.16 14.73
CA ALA A 151 -23.36 -37.83 16.12
C ALA A 151 -24.18 -38.66 17.13
N SER A 152 -25.48 -38.87 16.86
CA SER A 152 -26.31 -39.76 17.68
C SER A 152 -25.87 -41.23 17.61
N GLN A 153 -25.50 -41.72 16.41
CA GLN A 153 -24.97 -43.08 16.25
C GLN A 153 -23.64 -43.29 16.99
N VAL A 154 -22.71 -42.33 16.93
CA VAL A 154 -21.35 -42.54 17.42
C VAL A 154 -21.25 -42.67 18.94
N GLU A 155 -22.21 -42.12 19.69
CA GLU A 155 -22.34 -42.32 21.14
C GLU A 155 -22.55 -43.80 21.49
N THR A 156 -23.36 -44.53 20.70
CA THR A 156 -23.75 -45.93 20.95
C THR A 156 -23.01 -46.97 20.10
N ALA A 157 -22.22 -46.55 19.10
CA ALA A 157 -21.55 -47.44 18.16
C ALA A 157 -20.40 -48.28 18.78
N ASP A 158 -20.45 -49.60 18.54
CA ASP A 158 -19.31 -50.52 18.69
C ASP A 158 -18.22 -50.28 17.63
N SER A 159 -17.01 -50.76 17.89
CA SER A 159 -15.80 -50.48 17.09
C SER A 159 -15.93 -50.77 15.60
N SER A 160 -16.66 -51.82 15.19
CA SER A 160 -16.88 -52.15 13.77
C SER A 160 -17.60 -51.03 12.99
N ASN A 161 -18.45 -50.25 13.65
CA ASN A 161 -19.29 -49.25 13.01
C ASN A 161 -18.60 -47.86 13.01
N VAL A 162 -17.61 -47.66 13.88
CA VAL A 162 -16.83 -46.42 13.99
C VAL A 162 -16.16 -46.05 12.67
N SER A 163 -15.60 -47.02 11.95
CA SER A 163 -14.96 -46.80 10.64
C SER A 163 -15.94 -46.29 9.57
N ALA A 164 -17.18 -46.77 9.58
CA ALA A 164 -18.23 -46.29 8.68
C ALA A 164 -18.68 -44.87 9.04
N ILE A 165 -18.86 -44.57 10.33
CA ILE A 165 -19.24 -43.23 10.82
C ILE A 165 -18.12 -42.21 10.51
N ALA A 166 -16.86 -42.56 10.74
CA ALA A 166 -15.70 -41.74 10.38
C ALA A 166 -15.68 -41.44 8.87
N SER A 167 -15.89 -42.47 8.04
CA SER A 167 -15.94 -42.33 6.58
C SER A 167 -17.09 -41.40 6.14
N ASN A 168 -18.32 -41.60 6.65
CA ASN A 168 -19.46 -40.74 6.30
C ASN A 168 -19.27 -39.29 6.77
N THR A 169 -18.65 -39.08 7.94
CA THR A 169 -18.33 -37.74 8.47
C THR A 169 -17.34 -37.01 7.56
N GLN A 170 -16.24 -37.68 7.17
CA GLN A 170 -15.23 -37.17 6.25
C GLN A 170 -15.79 -36.76 4.88
N ILE A 171 -16.85 -37.44 4.41
CA ILE A 171 -17.52 -37.06 3.16
C ILE A 171 -18.36 -35.79 3.36
N LEU A 172 -19.09 -35.69 4.48
CA LEU A 172 -19.91 -34.51 4.78
C LEU A 172 -19.07 -33.25 5.08
N THR A 173 -17.80 -33.39 5.47
CA THR A 173 -16.85 -32.28 5.63
C THR A 173 -16.00 -31.97 4.38
N SER A 174 -16.17 -32.69 3.28
CA SER A 174 -15.35 -32.56 2.06
C SER A 174 -15.55 -31.29 1.20
N MET A 175 -16.41 -30.36 1.63
CA MET A 175 -16.66 -29.07 0.97
C MET A 175 -16.49 -27.92 1.98
N PRO A 176 -15.25 -27.48 2.28
CA PRO A 176 -14.98 -26.52 3.35
C PRO A 176 -15.69 -25.17 3.18
N ASP A 177 -15.93 -24.72 1.95
CA ASP A 177 -16.67 -23.49 1.62
C ASP A 177 -18.18 -23.55 1.95
N GLN A 178 -18.71 -24.75 2.20
CA GLN A 178 -20.13 -24.99 2.53
C GLN A 178 -20.34 -25.39 4.00
N LEU A 179 -19.27 -25.52 4.79
CA LEU A 179 -19.35 -25.87 6.21
C LEU A 179 -19.80 -24.67 7.05
N THR A 180 -21.00 -24.75 7.61
CA THR A 180 -21.48 -23.76 8.59
C THR A 180 -20.86 -23.99 9.97
N THR A 181 -20.93 -22.95 10.81
CA THR A 181 -20.61 -22.97 12.25
C THR A 181 -21.18 -24.20 12.97
N GLN A 182 -22.37 -24.71 12.57
CA GLN A 182 -22.99 -25.92 13.12
C GLN A 182 -22.42 -27.22 12.54
N ASN A 183 -22.09 -27.26 11.25
CA ASN A 183 -21.48 -28.46 10.67
C ASN A 183 -20.08 -28.69 11.25
N ILE A 184 -19.32 -27.62 11.46
CA ILE A 184 -18.00 -27.64 12.12
C ILE A 184 -18.13 -28.16 13.57
N SER A 185 -19.11 -27.67 14.34
CA SER A 185 -19.30 -28.08 15.74
C SER A 185 -19.67 -29.55 15.89
N VAL A 186 -20.58 -30.05 15.05
CA VAL A 186 -21.03 -31.46 15.08
C VAL A 186 -19.93 -32.41 14.57
N ALA A 187 -19.26 -32.10 13.46
CA ALA A 187 -18.16 -32.92 12.95
C ALA A 187 -16.96 -32.99 13.92
N ALA A 188 -16.62 -31.86 14.58
CA ALA A 188 -15.60 -31.84 15.62
C ALA A 188 -16.00 -32.67 16.86
N ASN A 189 -17.28 -32.67 17.26
CA ASN A 189 -17.76 -33.56 18.32
C ASN A 189 -17.68 -35.04 17.93
N ILE A 190 -18.06 -35.40 16.70
CA ILE A 190 -17.90 -36.78 16.19
C ILE A 190 -16.43 -37.21 16.24
N ALA A 191 -15.51 -36.36 15.76
CA ALA A 191 -14.07 -36.62 15.84
C ALA A 191 -13.58 -36.85 17.28
N VAL A 192 -14.01 -36.02 18.24
CA VAL A 192 -13.71 -36.20 19.68
C VAL A 192 -14.24 -37.53 20.21
N GLN A 193 -15.50 -37.87 19.91
CA GLN A 193 -16.12 -39.09 20.43
C GLN A 193 -15.49 -40.36 19.82
N ILE A 194 -15.04 -40.32 18.57
CA ILE A 194 -14.30 -41.42 17.93
C ILE A 194 -12.92 -41.57 18.56
N LEU A 195 -12.12 -40.51 18.66
CA LEU A 195 -10.75 -40.59 19.18
C LEU A 195 -10.68 -41.01 20.66
N LYS A 196 -11.79 -40.90 21.41
CA LYS A 196 -11.92 -41.39 22.79
C LYS A 196 -12.35 -42.85 22.92
N LYS A 197 -12.74 -43.54 21.84
CA LYS A 197 -13.05 -44.97 21.89
C LYS A 197 -11.76 -45.79 21.94
N PRO A 198 -11.72 -46.91 22.70
CA PRO A 198 -10.55 -47.78 22.77
C PRO A 198 -10.20 -48.37 21.39
N ASN A 199 -8.92 -48.67 21.20
CA ASN A 199 -8.34 -49.31 20.01
C ASN A 199 -8.50 -48.55 18.67
N VAL A 200 -9.02 -47.32 18.65
CA VAL A 200 -9.10 -46.50 17.42
C VAL A 200 -7.73 -46.15 16.83
N SER A 201 -6.65 -46.20 17.63
CA SER A 201 -5.27 -46.12 17.12
C SER A 201 -4.79 -47.37 16.36
N GLU A 202 -5.52 -48.49 16.47
CA GLU A 202 -5.26 -49.75 15.74
C GLU A 202 -6.13 -49.84 14.47
N ASP A 203 -7.32 -49.24 14.47
CA ASP A 203 -8.14 -49.05 13.25
C ASP A 203 -7.55 -47.94 12.38
N SER A 204 -6.71 -48.35 11.42
CA SER A 204 -6.08 -47.46 10.45
C SER A 204 -7.07 -46.81 9.48
N GLN A 205 -8.28 -47.33 9.29
CA GLN A 205 -9.27 -46.70 8.42
C GLN A 205 -10.05 -45.61 9.19
N ALA A 206 -10.56 -45.91 10.38
CA ALA A 206 -11.28 -44.94 11.21
C ALA A 206 -10.40 -43.74 11.58
N SER A 207 -9.17 -44.00 12.05
CA SER A 207 -8.27 -42.92 12.48
C SER A 207 -7.78 -42.04 11.32
N VAL A 208 -7.51 -42.61 10.14
CA VAL A 208 -7.19 -41.83 8.93
C VAL A 208 -8.39 -40.98 8.49
N ALA A 209 -9.60 -41.53 8.48
CA ALA A 209 -10.83 -40.80 8.12
C ALA A 209 -11.14 -39.65 9.09
N VAL A 210 -10.95 -39.85 10.41
CA VAL A 210 -11.09 -38.76 11.39
C VAL A 210 -10.00 -37.70 11.21
N MET A 211 -8.74 -38.06 10.98
CA MET A 211 -7.69 -37.06 10.74
C MET A 211 -7.91 -36.30 9.43
N ALA A 212 -8.46 -36.94 8.39
CA ALA A 212 -8.89 -36.26 7.17
C ALA A 212 -10.06 -35.30 7.44
N THR A 213 -11.04 -35.69 8.25
CA THR A 213 -12.13 -34.82 8.73
C THR A 213 -11.55 -33.58 9.43
N VAL A 214 -10.62 -33.76 10.36
CA VAL A 214 -9.94 -32.66 11.07
C VAL A 214 -9.14 -31.77 10.11
N SER A 215 -8.46 -32.35 9.12
CA SER A 215 -7.74 -31.60 8.08
C SER A 215 -8.68 -30.74 7.22
N GLN A 216 -9.88 -31.23 6.90
CA GLN A 216 -10.90 -30.48 6.15
C GLN A 216 -11.56 -29.37 7.01
N LEU A 217 -11.74 -29.59 8.32
CA LEU A 217 -12.17 -28.51 9.22
C LEU A 217 -11.14 -27.38 9.24
N LEU A 218 -9.83 -27.69 9.18
CA LEU A 218 -8.77 -26.69 9.04
C LEU A 218 -8.77 -25.97 7.67
N ASP A 219 -9.51 -26.44 6.66
CA ASP A 219 -9.73 -25.70 5.40
C ASP A 219 -10.93 -24.73 5.47
N ALA A 220 -11.89 -24.94 6.37
CA ALA A 220 -13.14 -24.16 6.42
C ALA A 220 -12.92 -22.64 6.66
N ASN A 221 -13.91 -21.82 6.28
CA ASN A 221 -13.81 -20.37 6.33
C ASN A 221 -13.66 -19.84 7.78
N GLU A 222 -12.73 -18.91 7.99
CA GLU A 222 -12.41 -18.33 9.32
C GLU A 222 -13.62 -17.67 9.98
N THR A 223 -14.57 -17.12 9.20
CA THR A 223 -15.79 -16.48 9.73
C THR A 223 -16.74 -17.45 10.43
N GLU A 224 -16.66 -18.75 10.14
CA GLU A 224 -17.50 -19.79 10.76
C GLU A 224 -16.91 -20.33 12.08
N PHE A 225 -15.67 -19.97 12.41
CA PHE A 225 -15.04 -20.25 13.71
C PHE A 225 -15.46 -19.20 14.77
N ASN A 226 -16.77 -19.05 14.94
CA ASN A 226 -17.33 -18.11 15.90
C ASN A 226 -16.94 -18.45 17.36
N HIS A 227 -16.79 -17.42 18.19
CA HIS A 227 -16.34 -17.49 19.59
C HIS A 227 -17.17 -18.42 20.50
N ASN A 228 -18.38 -18.80 20.09
CA ASN A 228 -19.21 -19.78 20.80
C ASN A 228 -18.69 -21.23 20.67
N ASN A 229 -17.96 -21.55 19.59
CA ASN A 229 -17.46 -22.91 19.32
C ASN A 229 -16.16 -23.26 20.07
N VAL A 230 -15.57 -22.31 20.81
CA VAL A 230 -14.28 -22.44 21.52
C VAL A 230 -14.19 -23.65 22.45
N HIS A 231 -15.30 -24.07 23.07
CA HIS A 231 -15.33 -25.27 23.90
C HIS A 231 -15.09 -26.56 23.10
N ILE A 232 -15.59 -26.61 21.86
CA ILE A 232 -15.51 -27.80 21.00
C ILE A 232 -14.13 -27.89 20.34
N THR A 233 -13.55 -26.78 19.85
CA THR A 233 -12.15 -26.77 19.38
C THR A 233 -11.18 -27.08 20.52
N THR A 234 -11.47 -26.62 21.74
CA THR A 234 -10.72 -26.98 22.95
C THR A 234 -10.80 -28.47 23.29
N SER A 235 -11.98 -29.10 23.17
CA SER A 235 -12.10 -30.54 23.38
C SER A 235 -11.40 -31.33 22.27
N LEU A 236 -11.49 -30.87 21.02
CA LEU A 236 -10.86 -31.53 19.86
C LEU A 236 -9.33 -31.52 19.98
N THR A 237 -8.72 -30.34 20.13
CA THR A 237 -7.27 -30.18 20.24
C THR A 237 -6.68 -30.99 21.41
N LYS A 238 -7.29 -30.97 22.60
CA LYS A 238 -6.86 -31.80 23.75
C LYS A 238 -6.94 -33.30 23.47
N THR A 239 -8.05 -33.77 22.86
CA THR A 239 -8.21 -35.19 22.51
C THR A 239 -7.18 -35.62 21.46
N MET A 240 -6.71 -34.70 20.61
CA MET A 240 -5.65 -34.95 19.64
C MET A 240 -4.26 -34.96 20.29
N GLU A 241 -4.01 -34.12 21.30
CA GLU A 241 -2.80 -34.20 22.13
C GLU A 241 -2.72 -35.53 22.91
N GLU A 242 -3.85 -36.04 23.40
CA GLU A 242 -3.98 -37.39 24.00
C GLU A 242 -3.70 -38.50 22.96
N PHE A 243 -4.39 -38.48 21.81
CA PHE A 243 -4.21 -39.44 20.71
C PHE A 243 -2.79 -39.40 20.11
N SER A 244 -2.08 -38.28 20.21
CA SER A 244 -0.71 -38.14 19.70
C SER A 244 0.29 -39.11 20.33
N LEU A 245 0.00 -39.65 21.52
CA LEU A 245 0.85 -40.63 22.18
C LEU A 245 0.79 -42.01 21.49
N SER A 246 -0.32 -42.38 20.84
CA SER A 246 -0.54 -43.70 20.24
C SER A 246 -0.48 -43.72 18.71
N GLY A 247 -0.95 -42.67 18.03
CA GLY A 247 -1.06 -42.62 16.56
C GLY A 247 0.23 -42.29 15.80
N ASN A 248 0.23 -42.57 14.50
CA ASN A 248 1.13 -41.95 13.51
C ASN A 248 0.35 -41.76 12.20
N ILE A 249 -0.05 -40.52 11.89
CA ILE A 249 -0.94 -40.18 10.78
C ILE A 249 -0.54 -38.81 10.21
N SER A 250 -0.41 -38.71 8.89
CA SER A 250 -0.14 -37.45 8.19
C SER A 250 -1.27 -37.12 7.21
N GLN A 251 -1.72 -35.86 7.22
CA GLN A 251 -2.79 -35.28 6.40
C GLN A 251 -2.35 -33.88 5.92
N PRO A 252 -3.02 -33.27 4.92
CA PRO A 252 -2.58 -32.00 4.33
C PRO A 252 -2.36 -30.86 5.34
N ASN A 253 -3.32 -30.65 6.26
CA ASN A 253 -3.29 -29.56 7.24
C ASN A 253 -2.84 -29.98 8.65
N ILE A 254 -2.62 -31.28 8.88
CA ILE A 254 -2.25 -31.81 10.19
C ILE A 254 -1.37 -33.07 10.09
N ALA A 255 -0.34 -33.13 10.93
CA ALA A 255 0.42 -34.36 11.17
C ALA A 255 0.43 -34.72 12.67
N ILE A 256 0.38 -36.02 12.96
CA ILE A 256 0.52 -36.62 14.28
C ILE A 256 1.58 -37.71 14.20
N GLN A 257 2.58 -37.68 15.09
CA GLN A 257 3.70 -38.62 15.08
C GLN A 257 4.06 -39.04 16.52
N SER A 258 3.92 -40.33 16.84
CA SER A 258 4.39 -40.91 18.11
C SER A 258 5.72 -41.66 17.99
N ALA A 259 6.44 -41.77 19.10
CA ALA A 259 7.61 -42.62 19.28
C ALA A 259 7.67 -43.21 20.70
N PRO A 260 8.22 -44.42 20.90
CA PRO A 260 8.46 -44.98 22.23
C PRO A 260 9.69 -44.32 22.89
N LEU A 261 9.62 -44.10 24.21
CA LEU A 261 10.77 -43.64 24.99
C LEU A 261 11.69 -44.81 25.33
N LYS A 262 13.01 -44.62 25.19
CA LYS A 262 14.03 -45.56 25.69
C LYS A 262 14.59 -45.01 27.01
N LEU A 263 14.99 -45.88 27.94
CA LEU A 263 15.59 -45.51 29.25
C LEU A 263 16.92 -44.71 29.16
N SER A 264 17.39 -44.39 27.95
CA SER A 264 18.58 -43.59 27.65
C SER A 264 18.28 -42.33 26.82
N SER A 265 17.01 -42.02 26.53
CA SER A 265 16.60 -40.82 25.80
C SER A 265 16.59 -39.61 26.74
N SER A 266 17.58 -38.73 26.61
CA SER A 266 17.71 -37.48 27.37
C SER A 266 17.04 -36.28 26.67
N THR A 267 17.15 -36.24 25.34
CA THR A 267 16.50 -35.27 24.47
C THR A 267 15.81 -36.00 23.32
N ILE A 268 14.70 -35.44 22.83
CA ILE A 268 14.02 -35.90 21.60
C ILE A 268 13.69 -34.69 20.74
N LEU A 269 14.18 -34.71 19.50
CA LEU A 269 13.87 -33.72 18.46
C LEU A 269 12.81 -34.28 17.52
N PHE A 270 11.71 -33.56 17.34
CA PHE A 270 10.84 -33.69 16.17
C PHE A 270 11.14 -32.55 15.20
N SER A 271 11.31 -32.87 13.93
CA SER A 271 11.56 -31.90 12.87
C SER A 271 10.64 -32.13 11.68
N ALA A 272 10.03 -31.04 11.21
CA ALA A 272 9.19 -30.98 10.03
C ALA A 272 9.99 -30.35 8.89
N GLN A 273 10.46 -31.17 7.94
CA GLN A 273 11.26 -30.75 6.79
C GLN A 273 10.42 -30.66 5.52
N ARG A 274 10.60 -29.60 4.73
CA ARG A 274 10.03 -29.51 3.38
C ARG A 274 10.87 -30.33 2.42
N ASP A 275 10.26 -31.24 1.64
CA ASP A 275 10.97 -31.93 0.57
C ASP A 275 11.46 -30.92 -0.48
N ALA A 276 12.78 -30.79 -0.60
CA ALA A 276 13.42 -29.85 -1.52
C ALA A 276 13.36 -30.30 -2.99
N ALA A 277 13.00 -31.56 -3.28
CA ALA A 277 12.86 -32.08 -4.64
C ALA A 277 11.49 -31.75 -5.27
N LEU A 278 10.48 -31.39 -4.47
CA LEU A 278 9.11 -31.11 -4.92
C LEU A 278 8.67 -29.73 -4.42
N GLY A 279 9.00 -28.71 -5.22
CA GLY A 279 8.64 -27.31 -4.95
C GLY A 279 7.12 -27.11 -4.89
N TYR A 280 6.61 -26.97 -3.66
CA TYR A 280 5.20 -26.90 -3.21
C TYR A 280 4.47 -28.25 -3.04
N HIS A 281 3.95 -28.40 -1.81
CA HIS A 281 3.02 -29.39 -1.25
C HIS A 281 3.25 -30.90 -1.38
N GLN A 282 3.34 -31.49 -0.17
CA GLN A 282 3.15 -32.89 0.22
C GLN A 282 4.25 -33.89 -0.20
N SER A 283 4.89 -34.62 0.72
CA SER A 283 4.72 -34.65 2.19
C SER A 283 5.73 -33.76 2.93
N THR A 284 5.33 -33.16 4.05
CA THR A 284 6.30 -32.64 5.03
C THR A 284 6.97 -33.84 5.68
N LYS A 285 8.28 -34.01 5.44
CA LYS A 285 9.03 -35.15 5.99
C LYS A 285 9.16 -34.95 7.50
N LEU A 286 8.52 -35.83 8.25
CA LEU A 286 8.58 -35.87 9.70
C LEU A 286 9.76 -36.77 10.10
N GLU A 287 10.64 -36.26 10.93
CA GLU A 287 11.69 -37.06 11.57
C GLU A 287 11.61 -36.90 13.08
N ILE A 288 11.79 -38.01 13.80
CA ILE A 288 12.08 -38.02 15.23
C ILE A 288 13.50 -38.54 15.42
N GLN A 289 14.31 -37.79 16.16
CA GLN A 289 15.70 -38.11 16.46
C GLN A 289 15.93 -38.05 17.98
N GLU A 290 16.61 -39.06 18.52
CA GLU A 290 16.89 -39.20 19.96
C GLU A 290 18.31 -38.73 20.30
N ASN A 291 18.49 -38.16 21.51
CA ASN A 291 19.79 -37.74 22.04
C ASN A 291 20.55 -36.74 21.14
N VAL A 292 19.80 -35.84 20.49
CA VAL A 292 20.34 -34.76 19.67
C VAL A 292 20.91 -33.65 20.57
N PRO A 293 22.09 -33.07 20.26
CA PRO A 293 22.72 -32.03 21.09
C PRO A 293 22.05 -30.64 21.04
N GLY A 294 21.04 -30.43 20.20
CA GLY A 294 20.32 -29.17 20.07
C GLY A 294 19.56 -29.03 18.74
N LEU A 295 18.86 -27.91 18.57
CA LEU A 295 18.14 -27.55 17.32
C LEU A 295 19.12 -27.31 16.15
N THR A 296 18.84 -27.91 14.99
CA THR A 296 19.72 -27.86 13.81
C THR A 296 19.45 -26.62 12.94
N GLY A 297 20.50 -26.05 12.33
CA GLY A 297 20.43 -24.79 11.57
C GLY A 297 20.06 -24.93 10.09
N ASP A 298 19.26 -25.93 9.70
CA ASP A 298 18.97 -26.23 8.29
C ASP A 298 17.80 -25.39 7.75
N LEU A 299 18.06 -24.65 6.66
CA LEU A 299 17.09 -23.77 5.97
C LEU A 299 15.91 -24.52 5.33
N SER A 300 16.00 -25.84 5.15
CA SER A 300 14.95 -26.73 4.64
C SER A 300 13.92 -27.16 5.70
N THR A 301 14.24 -27.01 6.99
CA THR A 301 13.30 -27.27 8.09
C THR A 301 12.33 -26.10 8.27
N GLU A 302 11.05 -26.40 8.48
CA GLU A 302 10.00 -25.40 8.71
C GLU A 302 9.78 -25.18 10.21
N VAL A 303 9.65 -26.29 10.96
CA VAL A 303 9.41 -26.32 12.40
C VAL A 303 10.29 -27.41 13.02
N GLN A 304 10.87 -27.11 14.17
CA GLN A 304 11.56 -28.06 15.04
C GLN A 304 11.09 -27.88 16.48
N ILE A 305 10.89 -28.97 17.22
CA ILE A 305 10.64 -28.98 18.67
C ILE A 305 11.52 -30.04 19.34
N LEU A 306 12.26 -29.60 20.36
CA LEU A 306 13.21 -30.38 21.15
C LEU A 306 12.69 -30.47 22.58
N LEU A 307 12.34 -31.69 23.02
CA LEU A 307 11.88 -31.98 24.38
C LEU A 307 13.05 -32.49 25.23
N ASN A 308 13.32 -31.85 26.36
CA ASN A 308 14.32 -32.29 27.34
C ASN A 308 13.61 -33.06 28.47
N ILE A 309 13.96 -34.33 28.68
CA ILE A 309 13.19 -35.27 29.51
C ILE A 309 13.83 -35.44 30.90
N ILE A 310 13.03 -35.37 31.97
CA ILE A 310 13.51 -35.57 33.37
C ILE A 310 13.38 -37.04 33.81
N ASN A 311 12.19 -37.63 33.64
CA ASN A 311 11.87 -38.97 34.14
C ASN A 311 11.92 -40.00 33.00
N ASN A 312 12.67 -41.08 33.21
CA ASN A 312 12.99 -42.07 32.19
C ASN A 312 12.20 -43.39 32.36
N ASN A 313 10.87 -43.27 32.38
CA ASN A 313 9.94 -44.40 32.38
C ASN A 313 9.65 -44.86 30.93
N ASN A 314 9.18 -46.10 30.76
CA ASN A 314 8.83 -46.71 29.47
C ASN A 314 7.52 -46.15 28.86
N GLY A 315 7.39 -44.83 28.76
CA GLY A 315 6.25 -44.16 28.14
C GLY A 315 6.40 -43.97 26.63
N ARG A 316 5.52 -43.17 26.05
CA ARG A 316 5.61 -42.68 24.66
C ARG A 316 5.69 -41.15 24.63
N VAL A 317 6.28 -40.63 23.57
CA VAL A 317 6.20 -39.22 23.19
C VAL A 317 5.29 -39.09 21.97
N GLY A 318 4.48 -38.04 21.93
CA GLY A 318 3.59 -37.70 20.84
C GLY A 318 3.81 -36.27 20.38
N PHE A 319 3.76 -36.03 19.07
CA PHE A 319 3.85 -34.70 18.47
C PHE A 319 2.64 -34.44 17.58
N VAL A 320 2.15 -33.20 17.60
CA VAL A 320 1.09 -32.70 16.71
C VAL A 320 1.58 -31.44 16.02
N LEU A 321 1.43 -31.38 14.69
CA LEU A 321 1.73 -30.20 13.87
C LEU A 321 0.47 -29.79 13.12
N TYR A 322 -0.03 -28.59 13.37
CA TYR A 322 -1.11 -27.96 12.61
C TYR A 322 -0.50 -26.96 11.62
N GLN A 323 -0.99 -26.92 10.38
CA GLN A 323 -0.49 -25.99 9.35
C GLN A 323 -1.04 -24.57 9.47
N ASN A 324 -2.16 -24.38 10.18
CA ASN A 324 -2.80 -23.08 10.43
C ASN A 324 -3.41 -23.01 11.84
N ASP A 325 -3.79 -21.80 12.26
CA ASP A 325 -4.28 -21.51 13.61
C ASP A 325 -5.80 -21.39 13.75
N LYS A 326 -6.61 -21.90 12.79
CA LYS A 326 -8.07 -21.71 12.79
C LYS A 326 -8.81 -22.26 14.02
N PHE A 327 -8.27 -23.27 14.71
CA PHE A 327 -8.82 -23.78 15.97
C PHE A 327 -8.48 -22.92 17.21
N PHE A 328 -7.54 -21.98 17.07
CA PHE A 328 -6.87 -21.23 18.13
C PHE A 328 -7.15 -19.72 18.00
N GLN A 329 -8.44 -19.38 17.91
CA GLN A 329 -8.94 -18.03 17.59
C GLN A 329 -8.70 -17.02 18.72
N SER A 330 -7.71 -16.14 18.52
CA SER A 330 -7.30 -15.12 19.49
C SER A 330 -8.27 -13.95 19.57
N ARG A 331 -8.46 -13.41 20.78
CA ARG A 331 -9.18 -12.14 21.01
C ARG A 331 -8.21 -10.95 21.05
N THR A 332 -6.97 -11.20 21.47
CA THR A 332 -5.95 -10.18 21.69
C THR A 332 -5.10 -9.89 20.45
N TYR A 333 -4.83 -10.91 19.61
CA TYR A 333 -4.03 -10.80 18.39
C TYR A 333 -4.91 -10.79 17.14
N GLN A 334 -4.93 -9.66 16.42
CA GLN A 334 -5.67 -9.52 15.17
C GLN A 334 -4.79 -9.86 13.96
N SER A 335 -5.10 -10.99 13.34
CA SER A 335 -4.54 -11.45 12.06
C SER A 335 -5.22 -10.71 10.90
N ARG A 336 -4.48 -10.24 9.89
CA ARG A 336 -5.03 -9.74 8.61
C ARG A 336 -4.98 -10.80 7.49
N GLY A 337 -4.82 -12.09 7.86
CA GLY A 337 -4.88 -13.24 6.95
C GLY A 337 -3.69 -13.40 5.98
N ILE A 338 -2.60 -12.65 6.20
CA ILE A 338 -1.48 -12.57 5.22
C ILE A 338 -0.61 -13.84 5.24
N PHE A 339 -0.55 -14.56 6.36
CA PHE A 339 0.26 -15.78 6.54
C PHE A 339 -0.43 -16.83 7.40
N SER A 340 -0.26 -18.10 7.03
CA SER A 340 -0.64 -19.22 7.87
C SER A 340 0.34 -19.37 9.05
N LYS A 341 -0.19 -19.56 10.26
CA LYS A 341 0.61 -19.80 11.47
C LYS A 341 0.65 -21.31 11.77
N GLN A 342 1.82 -21.93 11.58
CA GLN A 342 2.07 -23.30 12.01
C GLN A 342 2.08 -23.37 13.54
N ILE A 343 1.47 -24.42 14.11
CA ILE A 343 1.39 -24.66 15.56
C ILE A 343 1.94 -26.06 15.83
N VAL A 344 2.79 -26.21 16.85
CA VAL A 344 3.36 -27.49 17.25
C VAL A 344 3.10 -27.77 18.72
N SER A 345 2.63 -28.98 19.03
CA SER A 345 2.56 -29.51 20.39
C SER A 345 3.42 -30.77 20.53
N GLY A 346 3.91 -31.02 21.73
CA GLY A 346 4.65 -32.22 22.11
C GLY A 346 4.19 -32.70 23.49
N ASN A 347 3.66 -33.92 23.55
CA ASN A 347 3.10 -34.55 24.74
C ASN A 347 3.97 -35.75 25.19
N ILE A 348 4.04 -36.03 26.49
CA ILE A 348 4.83 -37.12 27.06
C ILE A 348 4.00 -37.91 28.08
N ASP A 349 3.83 -39.20 27.82
CA ASP A 349 3.12 -40.15 28.68
C ASP A 349 3.74 -40.20 30.10
N GLY A 350 2.96 -39.77 31.10
CA GLY A 350 3.36 -39.71 32.52
C GLY A 350 4.57 -38.83 32.84
N GLY A 351 5.07 -38.06 31.87
CA GLY A 351 6.38 -37.41 31.91
C GLY A 351 6.40 -36.02 32.54
N ARG A 352 7.62 -35.51 32.79
CA ARG A 352 7.90 -34.09 33.02
C ARG A 352 9.11 -33.68 32.20
N THR A 353 9.00 -32.55 31.51
CA THR A 353 10.12 -31.90 30.79
C THR A 353 10.89 -30.96 31.71
N SER A 354 12.20 -30.83 31.48
CA SER A 354 13.03 -29.76 32.07
C SER A 354 13.01 -28.48 31.23
N GLY A 355 12.62 -28.59 29.97
CA GLY A 355 12.37 -27.48 29.05
C GLY A 355 12.04 -27.98 27.65
N VAL A 356 11.49 -27.07 26.86
CA VAL A 356 11.15 -27.26 25.45
C VAL A 356 11.83 -26.16 24.66
N GLU A 357 12.69 -26.52 23.71
CA GLU A 357 13.22 -25.58 22.71
C GLU A 357 12.49 -25.78 21.39
N ILE A 358 12.14 -24.68 20.71
CA ILE A 358 11.39 -24.71 19.46
C ILE A 358 12.07 -23.76 18.47
N ALA A 359 12.04 -24.07 17.18
CA ALA A 359 12.44 -23.14 16.12
C ALA A 359 11.42 -23.16 14.97
N PHE A 360 11.00 -21.98 14.54
CA PHE A 360 10.21 -21.79 13.31
C PHE A 360 11.04 -21.06 12.23
N SER A 361 10.89 -21.48 10.98
CA SER A 361 11.52 -20.90 9.77
C SER A 361 10.45 -20.48 8.72
N PRO A 362 9.51 -19.60 9.07
CA PRO A 362 8.40 -19.23 8.19
C PRO A 362 8.91 -18.53 6.93
N LYS A 363 8.43 -18.96 5.76
CA LYS A 363 8.78 -18.34 4.47
C LYS A 363 7.78 -17.21 4.17
N TYR A 364 8.24 -15.96 4.25
CA TYR A 364 7.50 -14.77 3.85
C TYR A 364 8.28 -14.00 2.78
N ASN A 365 7.61 -13.13 2.01
CA ASN A 365 8.27 -12.40 0.94
C ASN A 365 9.17 -11.28 1.49
N THR A 366 10.47 -11.54 1.59
CA THR A 366 11.47 -10.59 2.11
C THR A 366 11.70 -9.38 1.21
N SER A 367 11.23 -9.37 -0.04
CA SER A 367 11.20 -8.19 -0.92
C SER A 367 10.06 -7.22 -0.57
N GLU A 368 8.94 -7.74 -0.06
CA GLU A 368 7.71 -6.98 0.24
C GLU A 368 7.49 -6.74 1.74
N LEU A 369 8.16 -7.50 2.61
CA LEU A 369 7.97 -7.44 4.07
C LEU A 369 9.29 -7.47 4.84
N GLN A 370 9.27 -6.83 6.01
CA GLN A 370 10.30 -6.85 7.03
C GLN A 370 9.69 -7.32 8.35
N LEU A 371 10.15 -8.46 8.89
CA LEU A 371 9.82 -8.83 10.26
C LEU A 371 10.35 -7.75 11.21
N ARG A 372 9.50 -7.26 12.12
CA ARG A 372 9.83 -6.22 13.10
C ARG A 372 10.03 -6.76 14.49
N ASP A 373 9.14 -7.65 14.93
CA ASP A 373 9.28 -8.38 16.19
C ASP A 373 8.51 -9.71 16.11
N HIS A 374 8.77 -10.60 17.07
CA HIS A 374 8.03 -11.85 17.25
C HIS A 374 7.79 -12.13 18.75
N ALA A 375 6.78 -12.94 19.04
CA ALA A 375 6.47 -13.41 20.39
C ALA A 375 6.30 -14.93 20.39
N CYS A 376 6.97 -15.58 21.32
CA CYS A 376 6.87 -17.02 21.58
C CYS A 376 5.68 -17.28 22.50
N VAL A 377 4.63 -17.88 21.98
CA VAL A 377 3.37 -18.07 22.70
C VAL A 377 2.98 -19.54 22.80
N PHE A 378 2.12 -19.82 23.77
CA PHE A 378 1.34 -21.06 23.83
C PHE A 378 -0.15 -20.73 23.97
N TRP A 379 -1.00 -21.69 23.61
CA TRP A 379 -2.45 -21.55 23.79
C TRP A 379 -2.86 -21.84 25.24
N ASP A 380 -3.38 -20.83 25.93
CA ASP A 380 -3.86 -20.98 27.31
C ASP A 380 -5.35 -21.34 27.31
N TYR A 381 -5.67 -22.61 27.52
CA TYR A 381 -7.04 -23.12 27.61
C TYR A 381 -7.87 -22.56 28.80
N THR A 382 -7.28 -21.85 29.76
CA THR A 382 -8.01 -21.21 30.85
C THR A 382 -8.54 -19.84 30.45
N VAL A 383 -7.75 -19.08 29.67
CA VAL A 383 -8.12 -17.78 29.10
C VAL A 383 -8.85 -17.93 27.77
N ASN A 384 -8.53 -19.00 27.02
CA ASN A 384 -8.84 -19.21 25.61
C ASN A 384 -8.26 -18.09 24.72
N ASP A 385 -6.98 -17.81 24.91
CA ASP A 385 -6.18 -16.89 24.10
C ASP A 385 -4.68 -17.27 24.18
N TRP A 386 -3.84 -16.62 23.37
CA TRP A 386 -2.38 -16.77 23.41
C TRP A 386 -1.75 -16.17 24.67
N SER A 387 -0.80 -16.89 25.26
CA SER A 387 -0.05 -16.47 26.46
C SER A 387 1.46 -16.62 26.25
N THR A 388 2.25 -15.73 26.84
CA THR A 388 3.72 -15.81 26.85
C THR A 388 4.29 -16.36 28.17
N ALA A 389 3.43 -16.76 29.12
CA ALA A 389 3.83 -17.23 30.44
C ALA A 389 4.70 -18.52 30.35
N GLY A 390 5.84 -18.51 31.05
CA GLY A 390 6.79 -19.63 31.01
C GLY A 390 7.60 -19.75 29.71
N CYS A 391 7.35 -18.89 28.71
CA CYS A 391 8.03 -18.88 27.42
C CYS A 391 8.92 -17.64 27.24
N SER A 392 10.04 -17.82 26.53
CA SER A 392 11.02 -16.77 26.22
C SER A 392 11.53 -16.91 24.78
N LYS A 393 11.92 -15.78 24.17
CA LYS A 393 12.36 -15.73 22.76
C LYS A 393 13.88 -15.66 22.61
N GLY A 394 14.40 -16.31 21.57
CA GLY A 394 15.82 -16.38 21.23
C GLY A 394 16.33 -15.16 20.45
N ARG A 395 17.63 -15.15 20.17
CA ARG A 395 18.33 -14.02 19.48
C ARG A 395 18.75 -14.36 18.03
N ASP A 396 18.43 -15.57 17.56
CA ASP A 396 19.02 -16.14 16.36
C ASP A 396 18.21 -15.84 15.08
N GLN A 397 18.76 -16.24 13.93
CA GLN A 397 18.12 -16.09 12.61
C GLN A 397 16.85 -16.95 12.44
N PHE A 398 16.71 -18.00 13.24
CA PHE A 398 15.48 -18.80 13.37
C PHE A 398 14.64 -18.25 14.52
N LEU A 399 13.31 -18.29 14.39
CA LEU A 399 12.39 -17.82 15.44
C LEU A 399 12.36 -18.85 16.57
N ARG A 400 13.37 -18.76 17.44
CA ARG A 400 13.63 -19.71 18.52
C ARG A 400 12.85 -19.35 19.77
N CYS A 401 12.22 -20.35 20.38
CA CYS A 401 11.48 -20.24 21.62
C CYS A 401 12.00 -21.23 22.66
N ARG A 402 11.94 -20.82 23.93
CA ARG A 402 12.26 -21.65 25.10
C ARG A 402 11.12 -21.56 26.09
N CYS A 403 10.45 -22.68 26.33
CA CYS A 403 9.33 -22.79 27.26
C CYS A 403 9.61 -23.86 28.34
N ASN A 404 8.98 -23.74 29.52
CA ASN A 404 9.18 -24.65 30.66
C ASN A 404 8.04 -25.67 30.87
N HIS A 405 7.17 -25.84 29.87
CA HIS A 405 5.99 -26.72 29.90
C HIS A 405 5.76 -27.36 28.52
N THR A 406 4.72 -28.17 28.37
CA THR A 406 4.33 -28.89 27.16
C THR A 406 2.88 -28.56 26.81
N THR A 407 2.67 -27.79 25.73
CA THR A 407 1.37 -27.28 25.26
C THR A 407 1.41 -27.00 23.75
N ASN A 408 0.32 -26.54 23.15
CA ASN A 408 0.29 -26.07 21.76
C ASN A 408 1.04 -24.72 21.62
N PHE A 409 2.21 -24.74 20.98
CA PHE A 409 3.09 -23.59 20.79
C PHE A 409 2.99 -22.96 19.40
N ALA A 410 3.12 -21.64 19.34
CA ALA A 410 3.17 -20.87 18.11
C ALA A 410 4.15 -19.68 18.23
N VAL A 411 4.47 -19.07 17.09
CA VAL A 411 5.14 -17.77 17.05
C VAL A 411 4.23 -16.75 16.37
N LEU A 412 3.84 -15.72 17.13
CA LEU A 412 3.21 -14.54 16.59
C LEU A 412 4.28 -13.62 16.01
N MET A 413 4.01 -12.99 14.86
CA MET A 413 4.99 -12.21 14.10
C MET A 413 4.38 -10.88 13.70
N ALA A 414 5.06 -9.78 14.04
CA ALA A 414 4.65 -8.45 13.63
C ALA A 414 5.56 -7.97 12.49
N PHE A 415 4.98 -7.68 11.33
CA PHE A 415 5.68 -7.25 10.12
C PHE A 415 5.50 -5.75 9.84
N GLN A 416 6.38 -5.22 8.99
CA GLN A 416 6.21 -3.94 8.30
C GLN A 416 6.43 -4.16 6.80
N MET A 417 5.56 -3.60 5.95
CA MET A 417 5.72 -3.62 4.50
C MET A 417 6.97 -2.84 4.02
N LYS A 418 7.66 -3.40 3.02
CA LYS A 418 8.70 -2.79 2.20
C LYS A 418 8.12 -2.42 0.84
N TYR A 419 8.24 -1.16 0.43
CA TYR A 419 7.70 -0.68 -0.83
C TYR A 419 8.84 -0.31 -1.80
N LYS A 420 8.79 -0.85 -3.03
CA LYS A 420 9.72 -0.50 -4.13
C LYS A 420 9.22 0.79 -4.81
N TYR A 421 10.16 1.64 -5.25
CA TYR A 421 9.94 3.06 -5.59
C TYR A 421 10.13 3.33 -7.11
N ALA A 422 9.25 4.10 -7.77
CA ALA A 422 9.44 4.53 -9.16
C ALA A 422 9.65 6.05 -9.29
N LYS A 423 10.91 6.43 -9.52
CA LYS A 423 11.48 7.79 -9.38
C LYS A 423 10.83 8.97 -10.16
N PRO A 424 10.10 8.83 -11.29
CA PRO A 424 9.72 10.00 -12.12
C PRO A 424 8.82 11.08 -11.49
N LEU A 425 7.76 10.74 -10.74
CA LEU A 425 6.74 11.74 -10.34
C LEU A 425 7.20 12.66 -9.20
N GLU A 426 8.22 12.26 -8.43
CA GLU A 426 8.87 13.11 -7.42
C GLU A 426 9.41 14.39 -8.06
N TYR A 427 10.21 14.25 -9.12
CA TYR A 427 10.87 15.38 -9.80
C TYR A 427 9.85 16.37 -10.40
N ILE A 428 8.78 15.87 -11.01
CA ILE A 428 7.70 16.72 -11.56
C ILE A 428 7.05 17.54 -10.44
N SER A 429 6.82 16.92 -9.29
CA SER A 429 6.18 17.57 -8.13
C SER A 429 7.08 18.64 -7.50
N TYR A 430 8.33 18.31 -7.14
CA TYR A 430 9.24 19.27 -6.52
C TYR A 430 9.58 20.46 -7.43
N ILE A 431 9.89 20.22 -8.71
CA ILE A 431 10.26 21.28 -9.66
C ILE A 431 9.03 22.16 -9.97
N GLY A 432 7.86 21.54 -10.20
CA GLY A 432 6.61 22.25 -10.46
C GLY A 432 6.20 23.15 -9.29
N VAL A 433 6.13 22.58 -8.08
CA VAL A 433 5.73 23.33 -6.86
C VAL A 433 6.78 24.40 -6.51
N GLY A 434 8.08 24.13 -6.68
CA GLY A 434 9.14 25.12 -6.48
C GLY A 434 8.98 26.37 -7.35
N LEU A 435 8.78 26.19 -8.67
CA LEU A 435 8.51 27.29 -9.60
C LEU A 435 7.18 28.01 -9.31
N SER A 436 6.19 27.27 -8.83
CA SER A 436 4.86 27.78 -8.46
C SER A 436 4.91 28.70 -7.23
N MET A 437 5.63 28.31 -6.18
CA MET A 437 5.86 29.16 -5.00
C MET A 437 6.58 30.46 -5.36
N ALA A 438 7.62 30.41 -6.18
CA ALA A 438 8.32 31.60 -6.66
C ALA A 438 7.36 32.54 -7.43
N GLY A 439 6.52 32.00 -8.33
CA GLY A 439 5.49 32.76 -9.05
C GLY A 439 4.43 33.39 -8.14
N LEU A 440 4.03 32.69 -7.07
CA LEU A 440 3.11 33.21 -6.05
C LEU A 440 3.72 34.36 -5.26
N VAL A 441 4.97 34.25 -4.81
CA VAL A 441 5.71 35.32 -4.10
C VAL A 441 5.86 36.57 -4.99
N VAL A 442 6.32 36.39 -6.23
CA VAL A 442 6.38 37.43 -7.28
C VAL A 442 5.03 38.15 -7.44
N THR A 443 3.94 37.39 -7.45
CA THR A 443 2.58 37.92 -7.59
C THR A 443 2.13 38.68 -6.36
N ILE A 444 2.31 38.14 -5.14
CA ILE A 444 1.93 38.81 -3.90
C ILE A 444 2.64 40.17 -3.78
N LEU A 445 3.96 40.21 -4.01
CA LEU A 445 4.74 41.45 -4.00
C LEU A 445 4.21 42.47 -5.03
N PHE A 446 4.01 42.05 -6.28
CA PHE A 446 3.51 42.95 -7.33
C PHE A 446 2.09 43.47 -7.05
N GLN A 447 1.20 42.66 -6.48
CA GLN A 447 -0.15 43.08 -6.09
C GLN A 447 -0.10 44.12 -4.95
N ILE A 448 0.79 43.95 -3.98
CA ILE A 448 1.03 44.93 -2.90
C ILE A 448 1.57 46.25 -3.48
N PHE A 449 2.62 46.21 -4.31
CA PHE A 449 3.21 47.41 -4.94
C PHE A 449 2.33 48.09 -6.03
N THR A 450 1.24 47.44 -6.44
CA THR A 450 0.22 48.03 -7.34
C THR A 450 -1.12 48.27 -6.66
N ARG A 451 -1.19 48.18 -5.32
CA ARG A 451 -2.42 48.41 -4.54
C ARG A 451 -3.03 49.79 -4.78
N GLU A 452 -2.22 50.82 -4.94
CA GLU A 452 -2.68 52.21 -5.16
C GLU A 452 -3.26 52.43 -6.57
N THR A 453 -2.85 51.63 -7.57
CA THR A 453 -3.30 51.74 -8.96
C THR A 453 -4.40 50.74 -9.34
N ARG A 454 -4.79 49.86 -8.41
CA ARG A 454 -5.82 48.83 -8.59
C ARG A 454 -6.95 49.01 -7.58
N LYS A 455 -8.16 48.56 -7.90
CA LYS A 455 -9.27 48.57 -6.95
C LYS A 455 -8.90 47.70 -5.74
N SER A 456 -8.73 48.30 -4.56
CA SER A 456 -8.19 47.61 -3.37
C SER A 456 -8.96 46.33 -2.99
N SER A 457 -10.23 46.20 -3.37
CA SER A 457 -11.00 44.97 -3.15
C SER A 457 -10.62 43.80 -4.05
N VAL A 458 -10.12 44.04 -5.27
CA VAL A 458 -9.65 42.99 -6.20
C VAL A 458 -8.25 42.53 -5.82
N THR A 459 -7.38 43.49 -5.48
CA THR A 459 -6.04 43.22 -4.96
C THR A 459 -6.11 42.32 -3.71
N TRP A 460 -7.03 42.59 -2.78
CA TRP A 460 -7.19 41.79 -1.56
C TRP A 460 -7.52 40.32 -1.85
N MET A 461 -8.61 40.02 -2.57
CA MET A 461 -9.01 38.62 -2.80
C MET A 461 -7.94 37.81 -3.55
N LEU A 462 -7.20 38.45 -4.46
CA LEU A 462 -6.15 37.78 -5.23
C LEU A 462 -4.87 37.58 -4.39
N VAL A 463 -4.53 38.51 -3.49
CA VAL A 463 -3.46 38.30 -2.51
C VAL A 463 -3.84 37.21 -1.52
N SER A 464 -5.07 37.18 -0.99
CA SER A 464 -5.53 36.12 -0.08
C SER A 464 -5.50 34.74 -0.73
N LEU A 465 -5.93 34.61 -2.00
CA LEU A 465 -5.82 33.38 -2.78
C LEU A 465 -4.35 32.95 -2.98
N CYS A 466 -3.47 33.87 -3.40
CA CYS A 466 -2.06 33.53 -3.59
C CYS A 466 -1.37 33.16 -2.27
N PHE A 467 -1.78 33.77 -1.15
CA PHE A 467 -1.27 33.49 0.18
C PHE A 467 -1.72 32.12 0.72
N SER A 468 -3.00 31.75 0.56
CA SER A 468 -3.47 30.41 0.94
C SER A 468 -2.81 29.32 0.11
N MET A 469 -2.64 29.54 -1.21
CA MET A 469 -1.90 28.64 -2.09
C MET A 469 -0.41 28.55 -1.70
N LEU A 470 0.24 29.66 -1.36
CA LEU A 470 1.66 29.66 -0.98
C LEU A 470 1.89 28.84 0.29
N ILE A 471 1.05 29.03 1.33
CA ILE A 471 1.15 28.26 2.57
C ILE A 471 0.83 26.78 2.31
N PHE A 472 -0.22 26.46 1.53
CA PHE A 472 -0.51 25.08 1.14
C PHE A 472 0.70 24.40 0.50
N ASN A 473 1.38 25.04 -0.47
CA ASN A 473 2.55 24.47 -1.14
C ASN A 473 3.76 24.28 -0.21
N ILE A 474 4.00 25.22 0.72
CA ILE A 474 5.07 25.10 1.73
C ILE A 474 4.79 23.92 2.67
N ILE A 475 3.56 23.79 3.17
CA ILE A 475 3.18 22.71 4.08
C ILE A 475 3.10 21.36 3.34
N PHE A 476 2.75 21.37 2.04
CA PHE A 476 2.79 20.17 1.19
C PHE A 476 4.22 19.66 1.04
N ILE A 477 5.20 20.51 0.73
CA ILE A 477 6.61 20.12 0.72
C ILE A 477 7.08 19.69 2.12
N SER A 478 6.69 20.37 3.19
CA SER A 478 7.02 19.95 4.56
C SER A 478 6.38 18.62 4.98
N GLY A 479 5.26 18.24 4.37
CA GLY A 479 4.60 16.94 4.54
C GLY A 479 5.21 15.83 3.69
N ILE A 480 5.99 16.18 2.66
CA ILE A 480 6.80 15.23 1.87
C ILE A 480 8.18 15.07 2.53
N GLU A 481 8.86 16.18 2.82
CA GLU A 481 10.20 16.23 3.40
C GLU A 481 10.18 16.08 4.93
N ASN A 482 9.84 14.88 5.39
CA ASN A 482 9.99 14.50 6.79
C ASN A 482 11.49 14.41 7.17
N GLN A 483 12.02 15.47 7.81
CA GLN A 483 13.42 15.51 8.26
C GLN A 483 13.84 14.34 9.17
N ASN A 484 12.90 13.70 9.88
CA ASN A 484 13.19 12.52 10.71
C ASN A 484 13.65 11.29 9.88
N ALA A 485 13.38 11.27 8.57
CA ALA A 485 13.91 10.27 7.64
C ALA A 485 15.27 10.68 7.04
N ARG A 486 15.60 11.98 7.00
CA ARG A 486 16.79 12.51 6.32
C ARG A 486 18.00 12.69 7.26
N ASN A 487 17.76 13.04 8.52
CA ASN A 487 18.80 13.19 9.55
C ASN A 487 19.33 11.85 10.12
N ARG A 488 19.10 10.72 9.43
CA ARG A 488 19.60 9.38 9.80
C ARG A 488 20.48 8.74 8.72
N SER A 489 20.83 9.51 7.68
CA SER A 489 21.38 8.98 6.43
C SER A 489 22.74 9.57 6.03
N CYS A 490 23.33 10.43 6.85
CA CYS A 490 24.64 11.02 6.57
C CYS A 490 25.35 11.50 7.84
N ASP A 491 25.75 10.54 8.68
CA ASP A 491 27.01 10.68 9.42
C ASP A 491 27.64 9.28 9.53
N THR A 492 28.87 9.13 9.06
CA THR A 492 29.55 7.83 8.98
C THR A 492 30.56 7.72 10.11
N THR A 493 30.46 6.65 10.89
CA THR A 493 31.32 6.30 12.05
C THR A 493 30.89 6.94 13.37
N SER A 494 30.83 6.10 14.41
CA SER A 494 30.37 6.38 15.79
C SER A 494 28.86 6.51 16.02
N TYR A 495 28.42 6.07 17.20
CA TYR A 495 27.09 6.27 17.81
C TYR A 495 25.83 5.67 17.13
N TYR A 496 25.82 4.34 16.94
CA TYR A 496 24.55 3.60 16.77
C TYR A 496 23.71 3.62 18.07
N GLN A 497 22.69 4.47 18.16
CA GLN A 497 21.58 4.30 19.12
C GLN A 497 20.29 5.04 18.67
N GLN A 498 19.14 4.65 19.22
CA GLN A 498 17.87 5.39 19.19
C GLN A 498 17.07 5.41 17.86
N HIS A 499 17.09 4.31 17.12
CA HIS A 499 15.81 3.63 16.90
C HIS A 499 15.40 2.97 18.23
N LEU A 500 14.11 2.68 18.47
CA LEU A 500 13.81 1.70 19.52
C LEU A 500 14.56 0.41 19.12
N PRO A 501 15.34 -0.20 20.03
CA PRO A 501 15.88 -1.52 19.73
C PRO A 501 14.71 -2.47 19.53
N TYR A 502 14.89 -3.44 18.63
CA TYR A 502 14.14 -4.69 18.69
C TYR A 502 14.25 -5.20 20.13
N ASP A 503 13.13 -5.36 20.84
CA ASP A 503 13.20 -5.86 22.22
C ASP A 503 13.63 -7.33 22.18
N THR A 504 14.93 -7.50 22.40
CA THR A 504 15.64 -8.78 22.33
C THR A 504 15.61 -9.53 23.66
N ALA A 505 14.89 -8.99 24.65
CA ALA A 505 14.90 -9.46 26.03
C ALA A 505 13.49 -9.80 26.55
N SER A 506 12.46 -9.03 26.19
CA SER A 506 11.09 -9.29 26.64
C SER A 506 10.27 -10.08 25.59
N ASN A 507 9.52 -11.07 26.09
CA ASN A 507 8.57 -11.86 25.31
C ASN A 507 7.15 -11.32 25.54
N THR A 508 6.89 -10.12 25.04
CA THR A 508 5.58 -9.46 25.11
C THR A 508 4.60 -10.06 24.09
N LEU A 509 3.37 -10.33 24.53
CA LEU A 509 2.29 -10.73 23.63
C LEU A 509 2.00 -9.62 22.59
N LEU A 510 1.98 -9.98 21.31
CA LEU A 510 1.65 -9.07 20.20
C LEU A 510 0.13 -8.91 20.05
N THR A 511 -0.31 -7.79 19.48
CA THR A 511 -1.74 -7.49 19.25
C THR A 511 -2.17 -7.52 17.79
N SER A 512 -1.24 -7.60 16.83
CA SER A 512 -1.54 -7.77 15.41
C SER A 512 -0.32 -8.29 14.63
N ASP A 513 -0.57 -8.81 13.43
CA ASP A 513 0.46 -9.23 12.47
C ASP A 513 1.15 -8.06 11.75
N MET A 514 0.62 -6.84 11.86
CA MET A 514 1.16 -5.63 11.24
C MET A 514 1.49 -4.56 12.29
N VAL A 515 2.70 -3.98 12.19
CA VAL A 515 3.14 -2.87 13.04
C VAL A 515 2.63 -1.54 12.48
N ASP A 516 1.61 -0.96 13.11
CA ASP A 516 1.22 0.43 12.89
C ASP A 516 2.41 1.36 13.23
N PRO A 517 2.74 2.36 12.39
CA PRO A 517 3.84 3.27 12.65
C PRO A 517 3.54 4.18 13.86
N PRO A 518 4.55 4.53 14.68
CA PRO A 518 4.34 5.28 15.92
C PRO A 518 3.81 6.69 15.65
N ALA A 519 2.66 7.01 16.26
CA ALA A 519 1.84 8.19 16.02
C ALA A 519 2.62 9.52 16.15
N ALA A 520 3.13 10.02 15.02
CA ALA A 520 4.05 11.16 15.03
C ALA A 520 3.30 12.51 15.04
N SER A 521 3.34 13.22 16.17
CA SER A 521 2.54 14.45 16.41
C SER A 521 2.69 15.53 15.33
N TRP A 522 3.91 15.73 14.80
CA TRP A 522 4.21 16.69 13.74
C TRP A 522 3.32 16.48 12.50
N CYS A 523 3.09 15.22 12.12
CA CYS A 523 2.41 14.88 10.87
C CYS A 523 0.88 14.90 11.03
N THR A 524 0.35 14.72 12.24
CA THR A 524 -1.06 15.07 12.54
C THR A 524 -1.28 16.58 12.41
N ALA A 525 -0.35 17.42 12.89
CA ALA A 525 -0.43 18.87 12.70
C ALA A 525 -0.32 19.28 11.21
N VAL A 526 0.60 18.67 10.44
CA VAL A 526 0.69 18.89 8.98
C VAL A 526 -0.63 18.51 8.28
N ALA A 527 -1.25 17.37 8.61
CA ALA A 527 -2.52 16.95 8.01
C ALA A 527 -3.66 17.96 8.28
N VAL A 528 -3.78 18.45 9.52
CA VAL A 528 -4.77 19.48 9.90
C VAL A 528 -4.56 20.79 9.11
N LEU A 529 -3.30 21.24 9.01
CA LEU A 529 -2.97 22.47 8.30
C LEU A 529 -3.18 22.34 6.79
N LEU A 530 -2.82 21.19 6.20
CA LEU A 530 -3.05 20.91 4.78
C LEU A 530 -4.54 20.93 4.43
N HIS A 531 -5.38 20.28 5.24
CA HIS A 531 -6.84 20.31 5.09
C HIS A 531 -7.37 21.75 5.10
N TYR A 532 -6.95 22.54 6.09
CA TYR A 532 -7.36 23.94 6.22
C TYR A 532 -6.93 24.81 5.03
N PHE A 533 -5.64 24.81 4.66
CA PHE A 533 -5.14 25.70 3.61
C PHE A 533 -5.58 25.28 2.20
N LEU A 534 -5.85 24.00 1.95
CA LEU A 534 -6.46 23.57 0.68
C LEU A 534 -7.93 23.98 0.60
N LEU A 535 -8.73 23.74 1.65
CA LEU A 535 -10.13 24.16 1.68
C LEU A 535 -10.29 25.69 1.65
N ALA A 536 -9.41 26.42 2.33
CA ALA A 536 -9.34 27.88 2.23
C ALA A 536 -8.96 28.35 0.81
N THR A 537 -8.07 27.64 0.12
CA THR A 537 -7.74 27.93 -1.28
C THR A 537 -8.96 27.74 -2.19
N PHE A 538 -9.75 26.68 -2.01
CA PHE A 538 -11.02 26.51 -2.73
C PHE A 538 -12.02 27.63 -2.41
N MET A 539 -12.20 28.00 -1.14
CA MET A 539 -13.05 29.14 -0.77
C MET A 539 -12.56 30.46 -1.38
N TRP A 540 -11.26 30.72 -1.41
CA TRP A 540 -10.71 31.93 -2.04
C TRP A 540 -10.88 31.95 -3.57
N THR A 541 -10.81 30.82 -4.28
CA THR A 541 -11.18 30.79 -5.71
C THR A 541 -12.67 31.07 -5.92
N ALA A 542 -13.56 30.52 -5.07
CA ALA A 542 -15.01 30.79 -5.13
C ALA A 542 -15.34 32.28 -4.88
N LEU A 543 -14.67 32.93 -3.92
CA LEU A 543 -14.85 34.35 -3.65
C LEU A 543 -14.29 35.24 -4.77
N ASN A 544 -13.16 34.85 -5.39
CA ASN A 544 -12.60 35.52 -6.56
C ASN A 544 -13.55 35.40 -7.78
N SER A 545 -14.08 34.20 -8.01
CA SER A 545 -15.10 33.86 -9.01
C SER A 545 -16.34 34.75 -8.89
N ALA A 546 -16.93 34.80 -7.69
CA ALA A 546 -18.09 35.63 -7.39
C ALA A 546 -17.79 37.12 -7.58
N GLN A 547 -16.62 37.60 -7.15
CA GLN A 547 -16.22 38.99 -7.33
C GLN A 547 -16.06 39.36 -8.82
N LEU A 548 -15.41 38.51 -9.62
CA LEU A 548 -15.22 38.73 -11.06
C LEU A 548 -16.57 38.80 -11.79
N TYR A 549 -17.50 37.91 -11.46
CA TYR A 549 -18.86 37.93 -12.00
C TYR A 549 -19.64 39.18 -11.60
N LEU A 550 -19.57 39.59 -10.33
CA LEU A 550 -20.20 40.82 -9.84
C LEU A 550 -19.62 42.08 -10.50
N LEU A 551 -18.32 42.12 -10.81
CA LEU A 551 -17.68 43.23 -11.52
C LEU A 551 -18.11 43.32 -13.00
N LEU A 552 -18.40 42.18 -13.64
CA LEU A 552 -18.94 42.13 -15.00
C LEU A 552 -20.41 42.58 -15.06
N LEU A 553 -21.22 42.23 -14.06
CA LEU A 553 -22.63 42.64 -13.97
C LEU A 553 -22.82 44.09 -13.49
N ARG A 554 -22.16 44.50 -12.41
CA ARG A 554 -22.41 45.77 -11.70
C ARG A 554 -21.49 46.90 -12.17
N ALA A 555 -21.32 47.04 -13.48
CA ALA A 555 -20.40 48.02 -14.08
C ALA A 555 -20.67 49.50 -13.70
N MET A 556 -21.82 49.81 -13.08
CA MET A 556 -22.29 51.16 -12.74
C MET A 556 -22.62 51.38 -11.24
N LYS A 557 -22.25 50.48 -10.32
CA LYS A 557 -22.49 50.68 -8.86
C LYS A 557 -21.26 50.36 -8.00
N PRO A 558 -20.98 51.14 -6.93
CA PRO A 558 -19.93 50.83 -5.97
C PRO A 558 -20.25 49.54 -5.19
N LEU A 559 -19.21 48.90 -4.64
CA LEU A 559 -19.36 47.77 -3.74
C LEU A 559 -19.69 48.29 -2.31
N PRO A 560 -20.49 47.55 -1.51
CA PRO A 560 -20.85 47.98 -0.16
C PRO A 560 -19.63 48.03 0.76
N GLY A 561 -19.59 48.97 1.71
CA GLY A 561 -18.38 49.28 2.50
C GLY A 561 -17.77 48.08 3.23
N HIS A 562 -18.60 47.23 3.84
CA HIS A 562 -18.14 46.04 4.59
C HIS A 562 -17.79 44.82 3.70
N PHE A 563 -17.89 44.91 2.37
CA PHE A 563 -17.69 43.78 1.44
C PHE A 563 -16.37 43.02 1.69
N LEU A 564 -15.27 43.75 1.95
CA LEU A 564 -13.96 43.13 2.22
C LEU A 564 -13.94 42.35 3.53
N LEU A 565 -14.60 42.85 4.57
CA LEU A 565 -14.71 42.18 5.86
C LEU A 565 -15.56 40.91 5.73
N THR A 566 -16.76 41.02 5.13
CA THR A 566 -17.67 39.88 4.91
C THR A 566 -16.99 38.75 4.14
N MET A 567 -16.32 39.06 3.03
CA MET A 567 -15.63 38.03 2.24
C MET A 567 -14.42 37.43 2.97
N SER A 568 -13.71 38.20 3.81
CA SER A 568 -12.60 37.67 4.61
C SER A 568 -13.07 36.74 5.73
N VAL A 569 -14.20 37.04 6.37
CA VAL A 569 -14.84 36.15 7.35
C VAL A 569 -15.32 34.86 6.69
N ILE A 570 -15.92 34.93 5.50
CA ILE A 570 -16.35 33.73 4.75
C ILE A 570 -15.14 32.89 4.31
N GLY A 571 -14.10 33.53 3.74
CA GLY A 571 -12.95 32.86 3.12
C GLY A 571 -12.04 32.11 4.09
N TRP A 572 -11.91 32.59 5.34
CA TRP A 572 -11.14 31.90 6.39
C TRP A 572 -12.03 31.14 7.40
N GLY A 573 -13.23 31.65 7.69
CA GLY A 573 -14.10 31.09 8.73
C GLY A 573 -14.78 29.79 8.36
N ILE A 574 -15.27 29.63 7.12
CA ILE A 574 -15.92 28.38 6.68
C ILE A 574 -14.92 27.20 6.69
N PRO A 575 -13.69 27.32 6.13
CA PRO A 575 -12.68 26.27 6.25
C PRO A 575 -12.33 25.94 7.70
N ALA A 576 -12.20 26.95 8.57
CA ALA A 576 -11.90 26.73 9.99
C ALA A 576 -13.01 25.92 10.69
N ALA A 577 -14.27 26.21 10.40
CA ALA A 577 -15.40 25.47 10.97
C ALA A 577 -15.43 24.00 10.53
N VAL A 578 -15.20 23.71 9.24
CA VAL A 578 -15.15 22.32 8.71
C VAL A 578 -13.99 21.53 9.32
N VAL A 579 -12.80 22.16 9.44
CA VAL A 579 -11.63 21.51 10.05
C VAL A 579 -11.82 21.31 11.56
N ALA A 580 -12.44 22.25 12.27
CA ALA A 580 -12.75 22.10 13.69
C ALA A 580 -13.77 20.98 13.96
N VAL A 581 -14.83 20.88 13.15
CA VAL A 581 -15.85 19.82 13.27
C VAL A 581 -15.26 18.43 12.96
N THR A 582 -14.45 18.31 11.90
CA THR A 582 -13.78 17.03 11.59
C THR A 582 -12.79 16.61 12.66
N LEU A 583 -11.93 17.52 13.12
CA LEU A 583 -10.95 17.21 14.17
C LEU A 583 -11.65 16.84 15.50
N GLY A 584 -12.70 17.57 15.87
CA GLY A 584 -13.50 17.29 17.06
C GLY A 584 -14.25 15.96 17.00
N ALA A 585 -14.71 15.54 15.81
CA ALA A 585 -15.32 14.24 15.60
C ALA A 585 -14.33 13.10 15.87
N THR A 586 -13.10 13.18 15.34
CA THR A 586 -12.09 12.12 15.53
C THR A 586 -11.64 11.99 16.99
N TYR A 587 -11.32 13.10 17.66
CA TYR A 587 -10.80 13.05 19.03
C TYR A 587 -11.81 12.42 20.01
N ARG A 588 -13.10 12.44 19.69
CA ARG A 588 -14.16 11.79 20.48
C ARG A 588 -14.14 10.26 20.41
N GLU A 589 -13.53 9.66 19.38
CA GLU A 589 -13.40 8.20 19.22
C GLU A 589 -12.10 7.64 19.83
N GLY A 590 -11.29 8.48 20.48
CA GLY A 590 -10.05 8.07 21.17
C GLY A 590 -8.88 7.66 20.27
N LYS A 591 -9.12 7.41 18.96
CA LYS A 591 -8.09 7.02 17.98
C LYS A 591 -7.77 8.18 17.04
N ALA A 592 -6.69 8.91 17.30
CA ALA A 592 -6.20 9.98 16.41
C ALA A 592 -5.90 9.50 14.97
N LEU A 593 -5.64 8.20 14.79
CA LEU A 593 -5.47 7.51 13.50
C LEU A 593 -6.72 7.58 12.60
N ASN A 594 -7.91 7.85 13.13
CA ASN A 594 -9.11 8.02 12.30
C ASN A 594 -9.11 9.35 11.51
N TYR A 595 -8.40 10.40 11.99
CA TYR A 595 -8.24 11.67 11.25
C TYR A 595 -7.17 11.54 10.16
N ARG A 596 -6.07 10.88 10.53
CA ARG A 596 -4.85 10.72 9.73
C ARG A 596 -4.48 9.24 9.69
N GLN A 597 -4.67 8.63 8.54
CA GLN A 597 -4.26 7.24 8.28
C GLN A 597 -2.77 7.27 7.91
N GLU A 598 -1.89 6.73 8.75
CA GLU A 598 -0.44 6.60 8.47
C GLU A 598 -0.13 5.45 7.48
N GLU A 599 -1.08 5.05 6.64
CA GLU A 599 -0.86 3.95 5.71
C GLU A 599 -0.16 4.41 4.43
N PHE A 600 0.92 3.71 4.12
CA PHE A 600 1.45 3.62 2.78
C PHE A 600 0.37 3.13 1.83
N LYS A 601 -0.14 4.00 0.96
CA LYS A 601 -0.72 3.57 -0.30
C LYS A 601 -0.14 4.35 -1.47
N SER A 602 0.25 3.60 -2.48
CA SER A 602 0.31 4.11 -3.84
C SER A 602 -1.06 4.71 -4.18
N PHE A 603 -1.10 6.02 -4.44
CA PHE A 603 -1.86 6.40 -5.61
C PHE A 603 -1.14 5.76 -6.81
N GLU A 604 -1.88 5.03 -7.64
CA GLU A 604 -1.27 4.17 -8.65
C GLU A 604 -0.49 4.98 -9.68
N MET A 605 0.81 4.67 -9.83
CA MET A 605 1.79 5.46 -10.60
C MET A 605 2.09 6.89 -10.10
N ALA A 606 1.67 7.26 -8.90
CA ALA A 606 2.38 8.23 -8.05
C ALA A 606 3.29 7.50 -7.07
N SER A 607 4.15 6.62 -7.60
CA SER A 607 5.03 5.77 -6.80
C SER A 607 6.20 6.59 -6.23
N LEU A 608 5.96 7.28 -5.11
CA LEU A 608 6.98 7.89 -4.26
C LEU A 608 6.81 7.42 -2.81
N TYR A 609 7.93 7.14 -2.15
CA TYR A 609 8.02 6.74 -0.75
C TYR A 609 7.75 7.92 0.21
N ILE A 610 6.56 8.54 0.12
CA ILE A 610 6.16 9.64 1.00
C ILE A 610 5.48 9.10 2.26
N LYS A 611 5.90 9.56 3.44
CA LYS A 611 5.04 9.53 4.63
C LYS A 611 4.03 10.69 4.59
N SER A 612 3.14 10.66 3.60
CA SER A 612 2.18 11.74 3.32
C SER A 612 1.23 11.96 4.49
N CYS A 613 1.31 13.15 5.09
CA CYS A 613 0.45 13.58 6.19
C CYS A 613 -0.94 14.00 5.68
N TRP A 614 -1.81 13.05 5.37
CA TRP A 614 -3.15 13.33 4.82
C TRP A 614 -4.31 12.70 5.61
N LEU A 615 -5.55 13.04 5.22
CA LEU A 615 -6.79 12.49 5.76
C LEU A 615 -6.94 10.99 5.45
N ALA A 616 -7.56 10.27 6.39
CA ALA A 616 -7.99 8.88 6.20
C ALA A 616 -8.98 8.72 5.03
N ALA A 617 -8.76 7.70 4.18
CA ALA A 617 -9.43 7.58 2.88
C ALA A 617 -9.81 6.14 2.44
N LEU A 618 -9.31 5.09 3.10
CA LEU A 618 -9.55 3.69 2.72
C LEU A 618 -9.83 2.80 3.93
N ASP A 619 -10.46 1.64 3.70
CA ASP A 619 -10.80 0.71 4.78
C ASP A 619 -9.71 -0.30 5.15
N GLN A 620 -9.94 -1.02 6.24
CA GLN A 620 -9.10 -2.11 6.74
C GLN A 620 -8.76 -3.16 5.66
N ASN A 621 -9.66 -3.39 4.71
CA ASN A 621 -9.52 -4.35 3.60
C ASN A 621 -9.01 -3.70 2.30
N GLN A 622 -8.31 -2.55 2.39
CA GLN A 622 -7.73 -1.76 1.28
C GLN A 622 -8.68 -1.27 0.16
N ASN A 623 -9.96 -1.60 0.19
CA ASN A 623 -10.99 -1.06 -0.69
C ASN A 623 -11.35 0.40 -0.33
N PHE A 624 -11.83 1.15 -1.34
CA PHE A 624 -12.32 2.52 -1.15
C PHE A 624 -13.72 2.50 -0.50
N SER A 625 -13.75 2.37 0.83
CA SER A 625 -14.99 2.32 1.59
C SER A 625 -15.61 3.69 1.74
N VAL A 626 -16.81 3.84 1.18
CA VAL A 626 -17.67 5.01 1.29
C VAL A 626 -18.08 5.30 2.75
N GLN A 627 -17.86 4.34 3.65
CA GLN A 627 -18.35 4.33 5.03
C GLN A 627 -17.49 5.15 6.00
N LYS A 628 -16.24 5.52 5.65
CA LYS A 628 -15.41 6.43 6.48
C LYS A 628 -15.77 7.91 6.19
N PRO A 629 -16.36 8.66 7.13
CA PRO A 629 -16.94 9.98 6.85
C PRO A 629 -15.92 11.12 6.70
N MET A 630 -14.65 10.89 7.08
CA MET A 630 -13.63 11.94 7.20
C MET A 630 -13.27 12.54 5.83
N LEU A 631 -13.05 11.71 4.81
CA LEU A 631 -12.72 12.13 3.44
C LEU A 631 -13.87 12.93 2.80
N TRP A 632 -15.12 12.52 3.03
CA TRP A 632 -16.31 13.18 2.52
C TRP A 632 -16.45 14.62 3.03
N SER A 633 -16.00 14.90 4.25
CA SER A 633 -16.02 16.26 4.81
C SER A 633 -15.06 17.23 4.09
N PHE A 634 -14.06 16.72 3.37
CA PHE A 634 -13.26 17.51 2.43
C PHE A 634 -13.85 17.50 1.01
N LEU A 635 -14.16 16.31 0.46
CA LEU A 635 -14.58 16.18 -0.94
C LEU A 635 -15.95 16.80 -1.24
N LEU A 636 -16.91 16.77 -0.31
CA LEU A 636 -18.24 17.35 -0.54
C LEU A 636 -18.20 18.89 -0.63
N PRO A 637 -17.57 19.64 0.30
CA PRO A 637 -17.37 21.08 0.13
C PRO A 637 -16.62 21.44 -1.17
N VAL A 638 -15.56 20.71 -1.51
CA VAL A 638 -14.78 20.98 -2.74
C VAL A 638 -15.61 20.73 -4.00
N ALA A 639 -16.42 19.66 -4.05
CA ALA A 639 -17.32 19.39 -5.17
C ALA A 639 -18.37 20.51 -5.36
N LEU A 640 -18.96 20.99 -4.26
CA LEU A 640 -19.93 22.11 -4.28
C LEU A 640 -19.27 23.43 -4.74
N ILE A 641 -18.04 23.70 -4.30
CA ILE A 641 -17.25 24.87 -4.73
C ILE A 641 -16.89 24.78 -6.22
N LEU A 642 -16.46 23.61 -6.71
CA LEU A 642 -16.13 23.40 -8.11
C LEU A 642 -17.37 23.53 -9.01
N LEU A 643 -18.52 22.98 -8.59
CA LEU A 643 -19.81 23.16 -9.27
C LEU A 643 -20.15 24.65 -9.40
N PHE A 644 -20.03 25.43 -8.30
CA PHE A 644 -20.25 26.88 -8.32
C PHE A 644 -19.29 27.59 -9.28
N ASN A 645 -17.99 27.27 -9.25
CA ASN A 645 -17.00 27.85 -10.15
C ASN A 645 -17.26 27.52 -11.62
N ILE A 646 -17.74 26.32 -11.94
CA ILE A 646 -18.15 25.92 -13.30
C ILE A 646 -19.38 26.72 -13.75
N ILE A 647 -20.40 26.86 -12.90
CA ILE A 647 -21.60 27.65 -13.22
C ILE A 647 -21.22 29.12 -13.49
N ILE A 648 -20.39 29.72 -12.65
CA ILE A 648 -19.90 31.09 -12.84
C ILE A 648 -19.02 31.20 -14.10
N PHE A 649 -18.13 30.24 -14.36
CA PHE A 649 -17.33 30.19 -15.58
C PHE A 649 -18.20 30.22 -16.83
N ILE A 650 -19.25 29.39 -16.90
CA ILE A 650 -20.18 29.35 -18.03
C ILE A 650 -20.85 30.73 -18.21
N LYS A 651 -21.33 31.37 -17.13
CA LYS A 651 -21.94 32.71 -17.20
C LYS A 651 -20.95 33.78 -17.67
N ILE A 652 -19.70 33.73 -17.22
CA ILE A 652 -18.63 34.65 -17.65
C ILE A 652 -18.27 34.42 -19.13
N CYS A 653 -18.10 33.17 -19.55
CA CYS A 653 -17.82 32.81 -20.94
C CYS A 653 -18.92 33.30 -21.90
N VAL A 654 -20.19 33.06 -21.56
CA VAL A 654 -21.32 33.61 -22.34
C VAL A 654 -21.26 35.14 -22.38
N SER A 655 -21.01 35.80 -21.24
CA SER A 655 -20.89 37.27 -21.18
C SER A 655 -19.76 37.85 -22.04
N VAL A 656 -18.59 37.20 -22.07
CA VAL A 656 -17.40 37.66 -22.81
C VAL A 656 -17.45 37.30 -24.30
N ILE A 657 -17.98 36.13 -24.65
CA ILE A 657 -18.05 35.64 -26.03
C ILE A 657 -19.23 36.30 -26.77
N TRP A 658 -20.43 36.32 -26.18
CA TRP A 658 -21.67 36.77 -26.81
C TRP A 658 -21.80 38.31 -26.90
N ARG A 659 -20.90 39.08 -26.27
CA ARG A 659 -20.85 40.54 -26.41
C ARG A 659 -20.49 40.94 -27.85
N LYS A 660 -21.52 41.14 -28.68
CA LYS A 660 -21.42 41.69 -30.04
C LYS A 660 -20.89 43.13 -29.99
N ASN A 661 -19.61 43.32 -30.26
CA ASN A 661 -19.08 44.63 -30.63
C ASN A 661 -19.72 45.03 -31.97
N LYS A 662 -20.61 46.02 -31.97
CA LYS A 662 -21.24 46.54 -33.20
C LYS A 662 -20.29 47.40 -34.06
N ASN A 663 -19.19 47.91 -33.50
CA ASN A 663 -18.28 48.83 -34.18
C ASN A 663 -16.86 48.24 -34.39
N LEU A 664 -16.30 48.66 -35.53
CA LEU A 664 -14.92 48.52 -36.03
C LEU A 664 -14.48 47.14 -36.56
N THR A 665 -13.96 47.19 -37.79
CA THR A 665 -13.48 46.10 -38.64
C THR A 665 -11.96 45.89 -38.52
N ARG A 666 -11.44 44.88 -39.25
CA ARG A 666 -10.00 44.66 -39.54
C ARG A 666 -9.08 44.26 -38.36
N ASN A 667 -9.48 43.26 -37.57
CA ASN A 667 -8.57 42.15 -37.14
C ASN A 667 -9.29 41.02 -36.38
N LYS A 668 -9.93 40.07 -37.10
CA LYS A 668 -10.65 38.95 -36.45
C LYS A 668 -9.74 37.99 -35.66
N LYS A 669 -8.59 37.58 -36.22
CA LYS A 669 -7.70 36.56 -35.61
C LYS A 669 -7.06 37.05 -34.31
N ASP A 670 -6.49 38.25 -34.30
CA ASP A 670 -5.91 38.88 -33.10
C ASP A 670 -6.97 39.16 -32.01
N SER A 671 -8.15 39.67 -32.38
CA SER A 671 -9.27 39.87 -31.45
C SER A 671 -9.74 38.55 -30.81
N PHE A 672 -9.84 37.47 -31.60
CA PHE A 672 -10.19 36.14 -31.10
C PHE A 672 -9.11 35.59 -30.16
N MET A 673 -7.83 35.64 -30.53
CA MET A 673 -6.73 35.20 -29.65
C MET A 673 -6.66 35.98 -28.34
N LYS A 674 -6.91 37.30 -28.38
CA LYS A 674 -7.00 38.14 -27.17
C LYS A 674 -8.17 37.75 -26.27
N LYS A 675 -9.34 37.41 -26.84
CA LYS A 675 -10.47 36.83 -26.07
C LYS A 675 -10.12 35.47 -25.48
N MET A 676 -9.59 34.54 -26.27
CA MET A 676 -9.26 33.18 -25.83
C MET A 676 -8.24 33.17 -24.68
N ILE A 677 -7.17 33.97 -24.75
CA ILE A 677 -6.19 34.05 -23.66
C ILE A 677 -6.80 34.67 -22.40
N GLY A 678 -7.76 35.59 -22.55
CA GLY A 678 -8.58 36.08 -21.44
C GLY A 678 -9.39 34.97 -20.77
N THR A 679 -10.08 34.13 -21.56
CA THR A 679 -10.82 32.97 -21.07
C THR A 679 -9.92 31.95 -20.36
N VAL A 680 -8.76 31.60 -20.94
CA VAL A 680 -7.79 30.68 -20.32
C VAL A 680 -7.29 31.23 -18.97
N SER A 681 -7.04 32.53 -18.87
CA SER A 681 -6.63 33.18 -17.60
C SER A 681 -7.67 33.02 -16.49
N ILE A 682 -8.95 32.91 -16.86
CA ILE A 682 -10.06 32.72 -15.92
C ILE A 682 -10.16 31.23 -15.50
N VAL A 683 -10.01 30.28 -16.42
CA VAL A 683 -10.02 28.82 -16.12
C VAL A 683 -9.03 28.47 -15.00
N VAL A 684 -7.81 29.01 -15.08
CA VAL A 684 -6.72 28.76 -14.11
C VAL A 684 -7.05 29.28 -12.71
N VAL A 685 -7.57 30.51 -12.61
CA VAL A 685 -7.93 31.14 -11.32
C VAL A 685 -9.18 30.52 -10.69
N LEU A 686 -10.08 29.98 -11.51
CA LEU A 686 -11.27 29.26 -11.02
C LEU A 686 -10.98 27.82 -10.56
N GLY A 687 -9.75 27.32 -10.70
CA GLY A 687 -9.34 26.01 -10.22
C GLY A 687 -10.00 24.84 -10.95
N ILE A 688 -10.48 25.04 -12.18
CA ILE A 688 -11.21 24.00 -12.94
C ILE A 688 -10.32 22.78 -13.23
N THR A 689 -8.99 22.93 -13.21
CA THR A 689 -8.01 21.82 -13.28
C THR A 689 -8.21 20.74 -12.22
N TRP A 690 -8.83 21.07 -11.08
CA TRP A 690 -9.09 20.12 -9.99
C TRP A 690 -10.23 19.14 -10.28
N THR A 691 -11.07 19.36 -11.31
CA THR A 691 -12.09 18.36 -11.71
C THR A 691 -11.45 17.08 -12.26
N ILE A 692 -10.23 17.18 -12.81
CA ILE A 692 -9.43 16.05 -13.29
C ILE A 692 -9.11 15.11 -12.11
N GLY A 693 -8.95 15.65 -10.90
CA GLY A 693 -8.76 14.87 -9.67
C GLY A 693 -9.99 14.07 -9.23
N TYR A 694 -11.19 14.40 -9.73
CA TYR A 694 -12.38 13.55 -9.54
C TYR A 694 -12.48 12.48 -10.63
N LEU A 695 -12.10 12.77 -11.88
CA LEU A 695 -12.02 11.75 -12.95
C LEU A 695 -10.97 10.67 -12.61
N MET A 696 -9.88 11.07 -11.97
CA MET A 696 -8.83 10.21 -11.41
C MET A 696 -9.35 9.23 -10.33
N LEU A 697 -10.47 9.53 -9.66
CA LEU A 697 -11.07 8.69 -8.61
C LEU A 697 -12.16 7.72 -9.11
N ILE A 698 -12.56 7.82 -10.38
CA ILE A 698 -13.72 7.10 -10.94
C ILE A 698 -13.31 5.99 -11.92
N ASN A 699 -12.11 6.05 -12.48
CA ASN A 699 -11.70 5.25 -13.63
C ASN A 699 -10.70 4.14 -13.29
N HIS A 700 -10.72 3.06 -14.09
CA HIS A 700 -9.85 1.89 -13.93
C HIS A 700 -8.35 2.17 -14.17
N GLU A 701 -7.53 1.33 -13.54
CA GLU A 701 -6.05 1.30 -13.42
C GLU A 701 -5.30 2.09 -14.51
N GLU A 702 -5.19 1.58 -15.75
CA GLU A 702 -4.42 2.21 -16.84
C GLU A 702 -4.80 3.67 -17.14
N THR A 703 -6.07 4.02 -17.00
CA THR A 703 -6.55 5.38 -17.29
C THR A 703 -6.33 6.33 -16.12
N SER A 704 -6.32 5.83 -14.88
CA SER A 704 -6.06 6.64 -13.67
C SER A 704 -4.66 7.26 -13.71
N LEU A 705 -3.68 6.50 -14.22
CA LEU A 705 -2.29 6.89 -14.47
C LEU A 705 -2.22 8.19 -15.29
N ILE A 706 -2.89 8.24 -16.44
CA ILE A 706 -2.86 9.38 -17.37
C ILE A 706 -3.49 10.62 -16.72
N PHE A 707 -4.62 10.46 -16.03
CA PHE A 707 -5.26 11.57 -15.32
C PHE A 707 -4.43 12.08 -14.15
N SER A 708 -3.63 11.23 -13.50
CA SER A 708 -2.72 11.63 -12.42
C SER A 708 -1.55 12.48 -12.90
N TYR A 709 -0.82 12.06 -13.95
CA TYR A 709 0.24 12.90 -14.54
C TYR A 709 -0.30 14.27 -14.98
N LEU A 710 -1.50 14.29 -15.57
CA LEU A 710 -2.17 15.52 -15.98
C LEU A 710 -2.57 16.40 -14.78
N PHE A 711 -3.17 15.82 -13.74
CA PHE A 711 -3.55 16.49 -12.50
C PHE A 711 -2.34 17.09 -11.78
N CYS A 712 -1.30 16.29 -11.55
CA CYS A 712 -0.07 16.73 -10.89
C CYS A 712 0.61 17.86 -11.67
N THR A 713 0.77 17.72 -12.99
CA THR A 713 1.43 18.75 -13.82
C THR A 713 0.65 20.07 -13.84
N LEU A 714 -0.68 20.02 -13.97
CA LEU A 714 -1.51 21.22 -14.04
C LEU A 714 -1.61 21.95 -12.70
N ASN A 715 -1.74 21.21 -11.59
CA ASN A 715 -1.92 21.81 -10.27
C ASN A 715 -0.58 22.22 -9.64
N ALA A 716 0.49 21.45 -9.81
CA ALA A 716 1.83 21.86 -9.38
C ALA A 716 2.24 23.19 -10.03
N THR A 717 1.89 23.42 -11.30
CA THR A 717 2.21 24.68 -12.01
C THR A 717 1.18 25.80 -11.84
N GLN A 718 0.09 25.62 -11.07
CA GLN A 718 -1.03 26.58 -11.02
C GLN A 718 -0.62 28.00 -10.58
N GLY A 719 0.27 28.12 -9.58
CA GLY A 719 0.79 29.40 -9.10
C GLY A 719 1.67 30.14 -10.12
N LEU A 720 2.46 29.39 -10.90
CA LEU A 720 3.24 29.93 -12.01
C LEU A 720 2.32 30.45 -13.14
N GLN A 721 1.26 29.72 -13.47
CA GLN A 721 0.26 30.15 -14.45
C GLN A 721 -0.45 31.46 -14.01
N ILE A 722 -0.83 31.57 -12.73
CA ILE A 722 -1.39 32.79 -12.15
C ILE A 722 -0.41 33.96 -12.30
N CYS A 723 0.88 33.76 -12.01
CA CYS A 723 1.93 34.77 -12.14
C CYS A 723 2.07 35.30 -13.58
N ILE A 724 2.18 34.39 -14.55
CA ILE A 724 2.32 34.77 -15.96
C ILE A 724 1.12 35.61 -16.43
N LEU A 725 -0.10 35.26 -16.01
CA LEU A 725 -1.33 35.83 -16.55
C LEU A 725 -1.83 37.09 -15.81
N TYR A 726 -1.62 37.22 -14.50
CA TYR A 726 -2.08 38.37 -13.70
C TYR A 726 -0.97 39.37 -13.32
N THR A 727 0.29 38.92 -13.29
CA THR A 727 1.48 39.74 -13.05
C THR A 727 2.15 40.11 -14.37
N PHE A 728 2.87 39.19 -15.02
CA PHE A 728 3.73 39.51 -16.17
C PHE A 728 2.98 40.02 -17.41
N ARG A 729 1.76 39.52 -17.66
CA ARG A 729 0.91 39.99 -18.77
C ARG A 729 0.27 41.37 -18.53
N SER A 730 0.31 41.89 -17.29
CA SER A 730 -0.35 43.16 -16.95
C SER A 730 0.33 44.36 -17.65
N PRO A 731 -0.43 45.30 -18.25
CA PRO A 731 0.16 46.49 -18.85
C PRO A 731 0.87 47.38 -17.82
N ILE A 732 0.43 47.35 -16.56
CA ILE A 732 1.06 48.06 -15.44
C ILE A 732 2.45 47.46 -15.14
N PHE A 733 2.57 46.13 -15.16
CA PHE A 733 3.86 45.44 -15.00
C PHE A 733 4.81 45.81 -16.15
N LYS A 734 4.34 45.67 -17.40
CA LYS A 734 5.14 45.99 -18.58
C LYS A 734 5.66 47.43 -18.58
N LYS A 735 4.80 48.41 -18.23
CA LYS A 735 5.19 49.82 -18.11
C LYS A 735 6.26 50.03 -17.03
N LYS A 736 6.02 49.57 -15.79
CA LYS A 736 7.01 49.70 -14.70
C LYS A 736 8.33 48.97 -15.00
N VAL A 737 8.29 47.82 -15.67
CA VAL A 737 9.50 47.09 -16.06
C VAL A 737 10.25 47.82 -17.17
N SER A 738 9.58 48.44 -18.16
CA SER A 738 10.28 49.28 -19.14
C SER A 738 10.88 50.55 -18.52
N GLU A 739 10.21 51.16 -17.53
CA GLU A 739 10.72 52.31 -16.78
C GLU A 739 11.97 51.92 -15.97
N VAL A 740 11.99 50.75 -15.34
CA VAL A 740 13.16 50.24 -14.59
C VAL A 740 14.28 49.76 -15.51
N PHE A 741 13.99 49.07 -16.63
CA PHE A 741 15.03 48.66 -17.58
C PHE A 741 15.74 49.87 -18.21
N ALA A 742 15.01 50.98 -18.46
CA ALA A 742 15.61 52.23 -18.93
C ALA A 742 16.54 52.91 -17.90
N VAL A 743 16.46 52.53 -16.61
CA VAL A 743 17.39 52.98 -15.55
C VAL A 743 18.58 52.04 -15.39
N PHE A 744 18.42 50.74 -15.69
CA PHE A 744 19.51 49.75 -15.65
C PHE A 744 20.33 49.68 -16.95
N TRP A 745 19.85 50.25 -18.06
CA TRP A 745 20.63 50.33 -19.29
C TRP A 745 21.56 51.55 -19.23
N VAL A 746 22.87 51.29 -19.17
CA VAL A 746 23.92 52.31 -19.30
C VAL A 746 23.73 53.06 -20.62
N PRO A 747 23.96 54.39 -20.68
CA PRO A 747 23.84 55.15 -21.93
C PRO A 747 24.61 54.48 -23.07
N GLU A 748 23.96 54.33 -24.23
CA GLU A 748 24.58 53.71 -25.40
C GLU A 748 25.83 54.49 -25.82
N VAL A 749 27.01 53.86 -25.65
CA VAL A 749 28.19 54.23 -26.44
C VAL A 749 27.83 53.92 -27.90
N PRO A 750 27.85 54.90 -28.83
CA PRO A 750 27.32 54.72 -30.17
C PRO A 750 28.21 53.78 -31.00
N LEU A 751 27.90 52.48 -30.95
CA LEU A 751 28.44 51.49 -31.87
C LEU A 751 27.93 51.79 -33.29
N TYR A 752 28.76 52.48 -34.07
CA TYR A 752 28.58 52.69 -35.50
C TYR A 752 28.68 51.36 -36.25
N LEU A 753 27.63 50.53 -36.17
CA LEU A 753 27.49 49.32 -36.96
C LEU A 753 27.25 49.71 -38.42
N HIS A 754 28.31 49.75 -39.22
CA HIS A 754 28.25 50.17 -40.63
C HIS A 754 27.56 49.12 -41.50
N SER A 755 26.22 49.11 -41.46
CA SER A 755 25.38 48.26 -42.28
C SER A 755 25.50 48.63 -43.76
N LYS A 756 26.22 47.81 -44.54
CA LYS A 756 26.28 47.93 -46.00
C LYS A 756 25.12 47.19 -46.66
N THR A 757 24.06 47.94 -46.99
CA THR A 757 22.92 47.43 -47.75
C THR A 757 23.30 47.26 -49.22
N TYR A 758 23.48 46.02 -49.69
CA TYR A 758 23.76 45.72 -51.10
C TYR A 758 22.45 45.61 -51.90
N HIS A 759 22.18 46.61 -52.75
CA HIS A 759 21.11 46.52 -53.75
C HIS A 759 21.61 45.85 -55.02
N VAL A 760 21.17 44.62 -55.29
CA VAL A 760 21.42 43.90 -56.54
C VAL A 760 20.47 44.43 -57.62
N SER A 761 20.94 45.38 -58.43
CA SER A 761 20.19 45.89 -59.59
C SER A 761 20.39 45.02 -60.83
N LYS A 762 19.34 44.85 -61.63
CA LYS A 762 19.35 43.99 -62.82
C LYS A 762 19.44 44.86 -64.10
N SER A 763 20.59 44.79 -64.77
CA SER A 763 20.81 45.08 -66.20
C SER A 763 20.24 46.38 -66.83
N GLN A 764 21.11 47.40 -66.98
CA GLN A 764 21.37 48.22 -68.20
C GLN A 764 20.24 49.00 -68.93
N PRO A 765 20.55 50.00 -69.81
CA PRO A 765 21.82 50.72 -70.02
C PRO A 765 21.72 52.28 -70.10
N ALA A 766 22.85 52.94 -69.81
CA ALA A 766 23.39 54.19 -70.39
C ALA A 766 22.55 55.49 -70.55
N LYS A 767 23.06 56.59 -69.96
CA LYS A 767 23.79 57.64 -70.72
C LYS A 767 24.62 58.61 -69.84
N HIS A 768 25.77 59.01 -70.40
CA HIS A 768 26.67 60.13 -70.05
C HIS A 768 27.13 60.39 -68.59
N SER A 769 28.29 59.80 -68.27
CA SER A 769 29.56 60.51 -68.00
C SER A 769 29.56 61.93 -67.40
N GLN A 770 30.23 62.09 -66.25
CA GLN A 770 31.45 62.90 -66.18
C GLN A 770 32.40 62.33 -65.10
N GLU A 771 33.68 62.21 -65.40
CA GLU A 771 34.71 61.76 -64.45
C GLU A 771 35.47 62.94 -63.83
N THR A 772 36.04 62.75 -62.65
CA THR A 772 37.32 63.39 -62.29
C THR A 772 38.09 62.54 -61.28
N PHE A 773 39.17 61.89 -61.72
CA PHE A 773 40.08 61.13 -60.85
C PHE A 773 41.12 62.04 -60.18
N ARG A 774 41.65 61.63 -59.03
CA ARG A 774 43.05 61.91 -58.67
C ARG A 774 43.70 60.75 -57.90
N SER A 775 44.93 60.44 -58.30
CA SER A 775 45.79 59.37 -57.77
C SER A 775 47.22 59.94 -57.59
N THR A 776 48.13 59.35 -56.82
CA THR A 776 48.06 58.09 -56.03
C THR A 776 48.74 58.38 -54.64
N GLN A 777 49.45 57.55 -53.87
CA GLN A 777 49.99 56.19 -54.03
C GLN A 777 50.15 55.47 -52.66
N THR A 778 50.74 54.27 -52.71
CA THR A 778 51.32 53.45 -51.63
C THR A 778 52.27 54.24 -50.70
N LEU A 779 52.51 53.84 -49.44
CA LEU A 779 53.08 52.53 -49.06
C LEU A 779 52.72 52.08 -47.62
N SER A 780 52.92 50.78 -47.37
CA SER A 780 52.78 50.11 -46.07
C SER A 780 54.14 49.95 -45.39
N GLU A 781 54.22 50.08 -44.07
CA GLU A 781 55.23 49.36 -43.29
C GLU A 781 54.76 49.03 -41.87
N ASN A 782 55.28 47.93 -41.30
CA ASN A 782 55.05 47.51 -39.91
C ASN A 782 56.13 48.11 -39.01
N ILE A 783 55.92 48.08 -37.68
CA ILE A 783 56.80 47.44 -36.67
C ILE A 783 56.21 47.62 -35.26
N SER A 784 56.72 46.85 -34.29
CA SER A 784 56.14 46.58 -32.97
C SER A 784 57.01 47.11 -31.80
N LEU A 785 56.71 46.64 -30.57
CA LEU A 785 57.52 46.68 -29.33
C LEU A 785 57.42 47.89 -28.37
N SER A 786 56.51 47.71 -27.40
CA SER A 786 56.80 47.53 -25.94
C SER A 786 57.09 48.70 -24.97
N THR A 787 56.35 48.62 -23.85
CA THR A 787 56.70 48.91 -22.43
C THR A 787 56.94 50.34 -21.90
N PHE A 788 56.15 50.68 -20.87
CA PHE A 788 56.55 51.04 -19.48
C PHE A 788 58.02 51.45 -19.20
N SER A 789 58.33 52.39 -18.30
CA SER A 789 57.53 53.13 -17.30
C SER A 789 58.30 54.33 -16.73
N ASN A 790 57.64 55.25 -16.03
CA ASN A 790 58.14 55.75 -14.73
C ASN A 790 57.05 56.42 -13.87
N TRP A 791 57.32 56.58 -12.57
CA TRP A 791 56.40 57.07 -11.54
C TRP A 791 56.47 58.59 -11.31
N SER A 792 55.33 59.17 -10.94
CA SER A 792 55.20 60.17 -9.87
C SER A 792 53.77 60.17 -9.33
#